data_AF-A0A7W1AG56-F1
#
_entry.id   AF-A0A7W1AG56-F1
#
_cell.length_a   1.000
_cell.length_b   1.000
_cell.length_c   1.000
_cell.angle_alpha   90.00
_cell.angle_beta   90.00
_cell.angle_gamma   90.00
#
_symmetry.space_group_name_H-M   'P 1'
#
loop_
_entity.id
_entity.type
_entity.pdbx_description
1 polymer ?
#
loop_
_entity_poly.entity_id
_entity_poly.type
_entity_poly.pdbx_seq_one_letter_code
_entity_poly.pdbx_strand_id
1 'polypeptide(L)'
;MGTTAGYLSHLQSSLAARYVLDRELGRGGMACVYLAHDLRLGRDVAIKVLRPELAAGLGIERFLREVRIEAGLHHPHIVGLLDSGTVEQIPGGNSPAAPLPYYVMSYIAGESLRDRIARERQLPLDVALRITHEVGDALSYAHAQGVVHRDVKPGNILLADGHAWVADFGIARAISVAAGEQLTETGLAVGTPDYMSPEQASGDTILDGRSDVYALGCVLIEMLTGEPPFRGRTAQVILARHRSEPPPSVRILRPGVPEHVEGALHQALAKAAADRYQTVGEFLAALDSPRGATVGRPLGAGPSVPADRRRRMRIGMAALAVLIAGAGGYAMRERMTLLDPNRVVVFPLTERPARSQGDGSGEAVATYLGYALEGTAPLRWLDGWDFLDRRQRARLDGLTTAEAGTVARGANARYYLDGSIVWGLDSVTVVLRLHDVQGDSVLRRTGASALAGTGSLPQLGLRAMSELLPALLEPSRQVDLAALSERSPEAIASFLRGEQEYRQLHFDSALRHYVAAIQEDSALSLAALKGGLAAAWLERPAEAQSLLAIAVRRQNLLPRKYRLFAEGGLRYWAGDADSAVSSFRQALAEDPRWTEAWMSLGEVYYHLLPRASPLDSLAEAAFAEAHRLDPDFTPALYHLVATALLRGETDLARAYFDTLRTSGADTTMQLPLALSFDCIARGPAGVDWADAVRRDPGSVLEAAHPLIAGPKQRACAHAAYRAVLQTAGVESRWGALLGLQGMLVAEGRYGELEILFASTKAADLPGRQLYLWDAVADSALDGEAAKVAVERGSDYAAMPGPNLWLLGAWEAHRGNAPAVRRIAAVLDSLARSGGRQDSVLARIMAAQATRVGGDTALAITQLSALTPSAPRAELQWQPWEAMAGERLALATLLLARQKFAAADSVAAGLENHQSVAFLPFLPAAIRLRARAAEAMGNRPLAAQLLRRLASLSPNSATPVVLKSLPQ
;
A
#
# COMPACT_ATOMS: atom_id res chain seq x y z
N MET A 1 18.40 -6.07 -22.49
CA MET A 1 18.80 -7.43 -22.94
C MET A 1 20.23 -7.84 -22.56
N GLY A 2 21.00 -7.06 -21.78
CA GLY A 2 22.45 -7.31 -21.56
C GLY A 2 22.88 -7.90 -20.20
N THR A 3 21.99 -8.25 -19.27
CA THR A 3 22.37 -8.68 -17.90
C THR A 3 22.17 -10.18 -17.62
N THR A 4 21.22 -10.84 -18.28
CA THR A 4 20.91 -12.26 -18.07
C THR A 4 21.98 -13.20 -18.63
N ALA A 5 22.64 -12.80 -19.72
CA ALA A 5 23.67 -13.62 -20.38
C ALA A 5 24.93 -13.79 -19.50
N GLY A 6 25.37 -12.74 -18.79
CA GLY A 6 26.56 -12.80 -17.93
C GLY A 6 26.42 -13.73 -16.72
N TYR A 7 25.23 -13.79 -16.12
CA TYR A 7 24.93 -14.66 -14.96
C TYR A 7 24.96 -16.14 -15.33
N LEU A 8 24.33 -16.50 -16.47
CA LEU A 8 24.30 -17.89 -16.95
C LEU A 8 25.71 -18.38 -17.33
N SER A 9 26.50 -17.52 -17.96
CA SER A 9 27.89 -17.80 -18.36
C SER A 9 28.78 -18.18 -17.17
N HIS A 10 28.61 -17.46 -16.05
CA HIS A 10 29.35 -17.72 -14.82
C HIS A 10 28.91 -19.02 -14.15
N LEU A 11 27.60 -19.25 -14.04
CA LEU A 11 27.07 -20.48 -13.47
C LEU A 11 27.51 -21.72 -14.28
N GLN A 12 27.51 -21.62 -15.61
CA GLN A 12 28.05 -22.64 -16.51
C GLN A 12 29.53 -22.91 -16.20
N SER A 13 30.34 -21.86 -16.05
CA SER A 13 31.77 -21.99 -15.74
C SER A 13 32.03 -22.64 -14.38
N SER A 14 31.26 -22.26 -13.35
CA SER A 14 31.42 -22.79 -11.99
C SER A 14 31.02 -24.26 -11.83
N LEU A 15 30.04 -24.73 -12.62
CA LEU A 15 29.57 -26.12 -12.55
C LEU A 15 30.21 -27.04 -13.59
N ALA A 16 30.90 -26.49 -14.61
CA ALA A 16 31.45 -27.21 -15.76
C ALA A 16 32.37 -28.40 -15.41
N ALA A 17 32.99 -28.39 -14.22
CA ALA A 17 33.83 -29.50 -13.76
C ALA A 17 33.06 -30.82 -13.58
N ARG A 18 31.73 -30.77 -13.41
CA ARG A 18 30.88 -31.95 -13.23
C ARG A 18 29.58 -31.91 -14.02
N TYR A 19 29.00 -30.74 -14.21
CA TYR A 19 27.70 -30.57 -14.86
C TYR A 19 27.79 -29.61 -16.04
N VAL A 20 27.34 -30.05 -17.21
CA VAL A 20 27.18 -29.18 -18.38
C VAL A 20 25.74 -28.69 -18.41
N LEU A 21 25.51 -27.40 -18.14
CA LEU A 21 24.16 -26.83 -18.23
C LEU A 21 23.74 -26.69 -19.70
N ASP A 22 22.57 -27.24 -20.02
CA ASP A 22 21.95 -27.18 -21.34
C ASP A 22 21.01 -25.96 -21.44
N ARG A 23 19.89 -26.00 -20.71
CA ARG A 23 18.85 -24.95 -20.76
C ARG A 23 18.15 -24.74 -19.43
N GLU A 24 17.55 -23.57 -19.26
CA GLU A 24 16.65 -23.29 -18.13
C GLU A 24 15.33 -24.06 -18.30
N LEU A 25 14.96 -24.85 -17.29
CA LEU A 25 13.70 -25.59 -17.22
C LEU A 25 12.57 -24.74 -16.61
N GLY A 26 12.91 -23.82 -15.70
CA GLY A 26 11.94 -22.91 -15.11
C GLY A 26 12.54 -21.94 -14.10
N ARG A 27 11.87 -20.80 -13.92
CA ARG A 27 12.23 -19.73 -12.99
C ARG A 27 11.14 -19.51 -11.96
N GLY A 28 11.49 -19.65 -10.68
CA GLY A 28 10.61 -19.29 -9.57
C GLY A 28 11.05 -17.99 -8.89
N GLY A 29 10.24 -17.52 -7.92
CA GLY A 29 10.59 -16.37 -7.09
C GLY A 29 11.89 -16.57 -6.29
N MET A 30 12.24 -17.82 -5.98
CA MET A 30 13.35 -18.17 -5.06
C MET A 30 14.55 -18.84 -5.72
N ALA A 31 14.37 -19.50 -6.87
CA ALA A 31 15.42 -20.29 -7.51
C ALA A 31 15.19 -20.41 -9.03
N CYS A 32 16.25 -20.72 -9.76
CA CYS A 32 16.20 -21.12 -11.17
C CYS A 32 16.54 -22.61 -11.29
N VAL A 33 15.85 -23.34 -12.17
CA VAL A 33 16.10 -24.76 -12.44
C VAL A 33 16.67 -24.92 -13.84
N TYR A 34 17.78 -25.65 -13.96
CA TYR A 34 18.48 -25.90 -15.22
C TYR A 34 18.51 -27.39 -15.51
N LEU A 35 18.32 -27.76 -16.77
CA LEU A 35 18.70 -29.07 -17.29
C LEU A 35 20.22 -29.10 -17.44
N ALA A 36 20.85 -30.15 -16.97
CA ALA A 36 22.28 -30.34 -17.09
C ALA A 36 22.63 -31.80 -17.34
N HIS A 37 23.78 -32.04 -17.95
CA HIS A 37 24.33 -33.38 -18.12
C HIS A 37 25.42 -33.62 -17.06
N ASP A 38 25.26 -34.66 -16.23
CA ASP A 38 26.27 -35.10 -15.27
C ASP A 38 27.37 -35.88 -16.02
N LEU A 39 28.54 -35.26 -16.19
CA LEU A 39 29.67 -35.82 -16.93
C LEU A 39 30.26 -37.07 -16.29
N ARG A 40 30.07 -37.25 -14.97
CA ARG A 40 30.61 -38.41 -14.24
C ARG A 40 29.73 -39.63 -14.42
N LEU A 41 28.42 -39.44 -14.39
CA LEU A 41 27.44 -40.53 -14.43
C LEU A 41 26.78 -40.72 -15.81
N GLY A 42 27.01 -39.80 -16.75
CA GLY A 42 26.50 -39.89 -18.12
C GLY A 42 24.97 -39.80 -18.21
N ARG A 43 24.33 -38.99 -17.37
CA ARG A 43 22.87 -38.86 -17.30
C ARG A 43 22.43 -37.40 -17.19
N ASP A 44 21.22 -37.13 -17.65
CA ASP A 44 20.59 -35.83 -17.48
C ASP A 44 20.06 -35.65 -16.05
N VAL A 45 20.27 -34.46 -15.52
CA VAL A 45 19.89 -34.04 -14.17
C VAL A 45 19.26 -32.66 -14.20
N ALA A 46 18.43 -32.35 -13.21
CA ALA A 46 17.93 -31.01 -12.99
C ALA A 46 18.71 -30.35 -11.83
N ILE A 47 19.25 -29.16 -12.05
CA ILE A 47 20.01 -28.39 -11.06
C ILE A 47 19.22 -27.15 -10.66
N LYS A 48 18.84 -27.09 -9.39
CA LYS A 48 18.12 -25.93 -8.82
C LYS A 48 19.09 -25.06 -8.05
N VAL A 49 19.21 -23.80 -8.47
CA VAL A 49 20.17 -22.81 -7.94
C VAL A 49 19.38 -21.67 -7.31
N LEU A 50 19.64 -21.38 -6.03
CA LEU A 50 18.98 -20.28 -5.32
C LEU A 50 19.43 -18.92 -5.87
N ARG A 51 18.55 -17.93 -5.81
CA ARG A 51 18.87 -16.59 -6.29
C ARG A 51 19.75 -15.81 -5.30
N PRO A 52 20.62 -14.88 -5.78
CA PRO A 52 21.51 -14.09 -4.93
C PRO A 52 20.84 -13.32 -3.80
N GLU A 53 19.63 -12.79 -4.04
CA GLU A 53 18.92 -11.94 -3.10
C GLU A 53 18.48 -12.69 -1.83
N LEU A 54 18.35 -14.02 -1.91
CA LEU A 54 17.95 -14.88 -0.79
C LEU A 54 19.17 -15.48 -0.07
N ALA A 55 20.28 -15.69 -0.78
CA ALA A 55 21.48 -16.31 -0.21
C ALA A 55 22.11 -15.49 0.94
N ALA A 56 21.91 -14.17 0.97
CA ALA A 56 22.51 -13.27 1.96
C ALA A 56 21.93 -13.40 3.39
N GLY A 57 20.75 -14.01 3.56
CA GLY A 57 20.13 -14.28 4.87
C GLY A 57 20.02 -15.79 5.21
N LEU A 58 20.41 -16.65 4.28
CA LEU A 58 20.26 -18.10 4.41
C LEU A 58 21.46 -18.71 5.16
N GLY A 59 21.18 -19.46 6.22
CA GLY A 59 22.17 -20.34 6.85
C GLY A 59 22.52 -21.49 5.91
N ILE A 60 23.53 -21.32 5.04
CA ILE A 60 23.94 -22.29 4.01
C ILE A 60 24.12 -23.71 4.57
N GLU A 61 24.70 -23.83 5.76
CA GLU A 61 24.88 -25.13 6.44
C GLU A 61 23.55 -25.80 6.80
N ARG A 62 22.54 -25.02 7.21
CA ARG A 62 21.20 -25.53 7.49
C ARG A 62 20.49 -25.97 6.22
N PHE A 63 20.61 -25.19 5.15
CA PHE A 63 20.07 -25.55 3.84
C PHE A 63 20.63 -26.90 3.36
N LEU A 64 21.97 -27.05 3.36
CA LEU A 64 22.63 -28.29 2.96
C LEU A 64 22.30 -29.46 3.90
N ARG A 65 21.99 -29.20 5.18
CA ARG A 65 21.52 -30.22 6.12
C ARG A 65 20.13 -30.74 5.78
N GLU A 66 19.16 -29.86 5.49
CA GLU A 66 17.80 -30.29 5.10
C GLU A 66 17.83 -31.09 3.79
N VAL A 67 18.59 -30.62 2.80
CA VAL A 67 18.82 -31.33 1.53
C VAL A 67 19.35 -32.75 1.77
N ARG A 68 20.27 -32.96 2.72
CA ARG A 68 20.75 -34.31 3.06
C ARG A 68 19.69 -35.21 3.71
N ILE A 69 18.77 -34.64 4.49
CA ILE A 69 17.65 -35.39 5.09
C ILE A 69 16.72 -35.87 3.97
N GLU A 70 16.40 -35.00 3.01
CA GLU A 70 15.55 -35.32 1.87
C GLU A 70 16.19 -36.29 0.89
N ALA A 71 17.51 -36.23 0.70
CA ALA A 71 18.25 -37.21 -0.11
C ALA A 71 18.14 -38.65 0.43
N GLY A 72 17.69 -38.85 1.67
CA GLY A 72 17.39 -40.16 2.23
C GLY A 72 16.07 -40.77 1.75
N LEU A 73 15.18 -39.99 1.13
CA LEU A 73 13.87 -40.46 0.67
C LEU A 73 13.99 -41.26 -0.63
N HIS A 74 13.57 -42.53 -0.61
CA HIS A 74 13.60 -43.42 -1.77
C HIS A 74 12.19 -43.99 -2.02
N HIS A 75 11.49 -43.43 -3.00
CA HIS A 75 10.13 -43.81 -3.33
C HIS A 75 9.87 -43.65 -4.85
N PRO A 76 9.11 -44.55 -5.50
CA PRO A 76 8.84 -44.48 -6.95
C PRO A 76 8.11 -43.21 -7.40
N HIS A 77 7.46 -42.50 -6.48
CA HIS A 77 6.75 -41.24 -6.75
C HIS A 77 7.45 -40.01 -6.13
N ILE A 78 8.71 -40.11 -5.69
CA ILE A 78 9.50 -38.97 -5.19
C ILE A 78 10.69 -38.76 -6.12
N VAL A 79 10.91 -37.51 -6.54
CA VAL A 79 12.08 -37.16 -7.35
C VAL A 79 13.34 -37.30 -6.50
N GLY A 80 14.22 -38.23 -6.87
CA GLY A 80 15.44 -38.52 -6.13
C GLY A 80 16.44 -37.36 -6.18
N LEU A 81 16.88 -36.91 -5.00
CA LEU A 81 17.94 -35.92 -4.83
C LEU A 81 19.31 -36.59 -4.94
N LEU A 82 20.19 -36.02 -5.75
CA LEU A 82 21.43 -36.68 -6.20
C LEU A 82 22.67 -36.04 -5.60
N ASP A 83 22.68 -34.70 -5.47
CA ASP A 83 23.85 -33.94 -5.01
C ASP A 83 23.46 -32.55 -4.51
N SER A 84 24.39 -31.88 -3.83
CA SER A 84 24.24 -30.47 -3.44
C SER A 84 25.57 -29.78 -3.22
N GLY A 85 25.58 -28.46 -3.31
CA GLY A 85 26.79 -27.68 -3.09
C GLY A 85 26.54 -26.19 -3.12
N THR A 86 27.61 -25.44 -3.35
CA THR A 86 27.58 -24.00 -3.49
C THR A 86 28.36 -23.54 -4.72
N VAL A 87 27.96 -22.40 -5.29
CA VAL A 87 28.63 -21.72 -6.40
C VAL A 87 29.06 -20.34 -5.94
N GLU A 88 30.33 -19.98 -6.13
CA GLU A 88 30.80 -18.62 -5.84
C GLU A 88 30.12 -17.59 -6.76
N GLN A 89 29.80 -16.40 -6.26
CA GLN A 89 29.21 -15.33 -7.07
C GLN A 89 30.27 -14.50 -7.79
N ILE A 90 29.91 -13.89 -8.94
CA ILE A 90 30.77 -12.89 -9.60
C ILE A 90 30.91 -11.67 -8.67
N PRO A 91 32.14 -11.20 -8.37
CA PRO A 91 32.33 -9.94 -7.66
C PRO A 91 31.76 -8.76 -8.47
N GLY A 92 30.62 -8.23 -8.04
CA GLY A 92 29.97 -7.05 -8.61
C GLY A 92 29.84 -5.96 -7.55
N GLY A 93 30.93 -5.29 -7.22
CA GLY A 93 30.99 -4.21 -6.21
C GLY A 93 31.66 -4.60 -4.88
N ASN A 94 31.82 -3.61 -3.99
CA ASN A 94 32.69 -3.64 -2.80
C ASN A 94 32.14 -4.44 -1.59
N SER A 95 31.49 -5.59 -1.80
CA SER A 95 31.16 -6.51 -0.69
C SER A 95 31.42 -7.96 -1.07
N PRO A 96 31.94 -8.79 -0.15
CA PRO A 96 32.09 -10.22 -0.39
C PRO A 96 30.69 -10.83 -0.56
N ALA A 97 30.44 -11.37 -1.75
CA ALA A 97 29.18 -12.00 -2.08
C ALA A 97 29.10 -13.42 -1.47
N ALA A 98 28.01 -13.73 -0.76
CA ALA A 98 27.79 -15.07 -0.20
C ALA A 98 27.62 -16.11 -1.33
N PRO A 99 28.17 -17.33 -1.20
CA PRO A 99 28.07 -18.34 -2.24
C PRO A 99 26.63 -18.85 -2.37
N LEU A 100 26.20 -19.13 -3.61
CA LEU A 100 24.85 -19.58 -3.95
C LEU A 100 24.69 -21.07 -3.70
N PRO A 101 23.78 -21.50 -2.82
CA PRO A 101 23.49 -22.92 -2.67
C PRO A 101 22.74 -23.47 -3.89
N TYR A 102 23.06 -24.71 -4.26
CA TYR A 102 22.36 -25.47 -5.28
C TYR A 102 22.16 -26.92 -4.84
N TYR A 103 21.19 -27.58 -5.46
CA TYR A 103 21.02 -29.03 -5.39
C TYR A 103 20.67 -29.62 -6.74
N VAL A 104 20.99 -30.90 -6.89
CA VAL A 104 20.84 -31.68 -8.11
C VAL A 104 19.84 -32.78 -7.85
N MET A 105 18.88 -32.93 -8.74
CA MET A 105 17.83 -33.94 -8.67
C MET A 105 17.71 -34.68 -9.99
N SER A 106 17.06 -35.84 -9.95
CA SER A 106 16.79 -36.63 -11.16
C SER A 106 15.95 -35.83 -12.14
N TYR A 107 16.35 -35.80 -13.42
CA TYR A 107 15.55 -35.15 -14.45
C TYR A 107 14.36 -36.04 -14.83
N ILE A 108 13.15 -35.51 -14.69
CA ILE A 108 11.91 -36.18 -15.09
C ILE A 108 11.47 -35.59 -16.44
N ALA A 109 11.52 -36.41 -17.49
CA ALA A 109 11.18 -36.01 -18.85
C ALA A 109 9.65 -35.98 -19.04
N GLY A 110 9.02 -34.86 -18.69
CA GLY A 110 7.58 -34.70 -18.75
C GLY A 110 7.14 -33.24 -18.58
N GLU A 111 5.90 -33.04 -18.15
CA GLU A 111 5.33 -31.71 -17.85
C GLU A 111 4.92 -31.60 -16.37
N SER A 112 4.76 -30.38 -15.85
CA SER A 112 4.19 -30.21 -14.51
C SER A 112 2.67 -30.38 -14.52
N LEU A 113 2.08 -30.80 -13.40
CA LEU A 113 0.63 -30.86 -13.23
C LEU A 113 -0.01 -29.48 -13.46
N ARG A 114 0.67 -28.39 -13.08
CA ARG A 114 0.24 -27.02 -13.38
C ARG A 114 0.06 -26.80 -14.88
N ASP A 115 1.02 -27.23 -15.69
CA ASP A 115 0.98 -27.03 -17.14
C ASP A 115 -0.11 -27.92 -17.78
N ARG A 116 -0.32 -29.12 -17.25
CA ARG A 116 -1.41 -30.02 -17.63
C ARG A 116 -2.79 -29.40 -17.34
N ILE A 117 -3.01 -28.88 -16.13
CA ILE A 117 -4.25 -28.18 -15.74
C ILE A 117 -4.44 -26.91 -16.59
N ALA A 118 -3.37 -26.14 -16.85
CA ALA A 118 -3.47 -24.94 -17.68
C ALA A 118 -3.92 -25.26 -19.12
N ARG A 119 -3.45 -26.39 -19.68
CA ARG A 119 -3.78 -26.85 -21.02
C ARG A 119 -5.18 -27.46 -21.13
N GLU A 120 -5.55 -28.35 -20.21
CA GLU A 120 -6.82 -29.08 -20.28
C GLU A 120 -7.97 -28.43 -19.53
N ARG A 121 -7.66 -27.46 -18.65
CA ARG A 121 -8.58 -26.85 -17.68
C ARG A 121 -9.08 -27.83 -16.64
N GLN A 122 -9.64 -28.98 -17.01
CA GLN A 122 -10.18 -29.98 -16.08
C GLN A 122 -9.70 -31.37 -16.45
N LEU A 123 -9.27 -32.16 -15.48
CA LEU A 123 -8.83 -33.54 -15.69
C LEU A 123 -9.97 -34.52 -15.46
N PRO A 124 -10.08 -35.64 -16.21
CA PRO A 124 -11.00 -36.73 -15.90
C PRO A 124 -10.91 -37.18 -14.43
N LEU A 125 -12.03 -37.56 -13.81
CA LEU A 125 -12.08 -37.89 -12.38
C LEU A 125 -11.14 -39.05 -12.02
N ASP A 126 -11.13 -40.09 -12.84
CA ASP A 126 -10.25 -41.25 -12.72
C ASP A 126 -8.77 -40.87 -12.82
N VAL A 127 -8.43 -39.91 -13.68
CA VAL A 127 -7.08 -39.36 -13.81
C VAL A 127 -6.70 -38.54 -12.59
N ALA A 128 -7.58 -37.65 -12.14
CA ALA A 128 -7.34 -36.81 -10.96
C ALA A 128 -7.16 -37.66 -9.70
N LEU A 129 -8.00 -38.68 -9.50
CA LEU A 129 -7.88 -39.60 -8.36
C LEU A 129 -6.60 -40.43 -8.42
N ARG A 130 -6.19 -40.94 -9.60
CA ARG A 130 -4.92 -41.65 -9.75
C ARG A 130 -3.73 -40.77 -9.37
N ILE A 131 -3.67 -39.54 -9.87
CA ILE A 131 -2.60 -38.59 -9.52
C ILE A 131 -2.62 -38.29 -8.01
N THR A 132 -3.80 -38.09 -7.41
CA THR A 132 -3.92 -37.88 -5.97
C THR A 132 -3.43 -39.08 -5.16
N HIS A 133 -3.69 -40.31 -5.62
CA HIS A 133 -3.19 -41.53 -4.99
C HIS A 133 -1.67 -41.64 -5.07
N GLU A 134 -1.07 -41.43 -6.25
CA GLU A 134 0.40 -41.48 -6.44
C GLU A 134 1.13 -40.42 -5.61
N VAL A 135 0.61 -39.19 -5.58
CA VAL A 135 1.14 -38.11 -4.73
C VAL A 135 0.92 -38.43 -3.25
N GLY A 136 -0.24 -38.97 -2.90
CA GLY A 136 -0.57 -39.31 -1.51
C GLY A 136 0.27 -40.47 -0.96
N ASP A 137 0.64 -41.43 -1.80
CA ASP A 137 1.56 -42.52 -1.46
C ASP A 137 2.97 -41.99 -1.15
N ALA A 138 3.48 -41.08 -2.00
CA ALA A 138 4.74 -40.37 -1.75
C ALA A 138 4.73 -39.57 -0.43
N LEU A 139 3.65 -38.84 -0.16
CA LEU A 139 3.52 -38.06 1.08
C LEU A 139 3.41 -38.97 2.31
N SER A 140 2.63 -40.05 2.23
CA SER A 140 2.52 -41.08 3.28
C SER A 140 3.89 -41.66 3.63
N TYR A 141 4.69 -42.02 2.61
CA TYR A 141 6.05 -42.51 2.79
C TYR A 141 6.94 -41.48 3.49
N ALA A 142 6.94 -40.22 3.02
CA ALA A 142 7.75 -39.16 3.62
C ALA A 142 7.36 -38.87 5.08
N HIS A 143 6.06 -38.84 5.38
CA HIS A 143 5.55 -38.64 6.74
C HIS A 143 6.00 -39.74 7.69
N ALA A 144 6.04 -40.99 7.23
CA ALA A 144 6.56 -42.12 8.01
C ALA A 144 8.06 -42.01 8.31
N GLN A 145 8.82 -41.28 7.48
CA GLN A 145 10.22 -40.93 7.70
C GLN A 145 10.40 -39.61 8.50
N GLY A 146 9.31 -39.02 9.00
CA GLY A 146 9.33 -37.77 9.77
C GLY A 146 9.53 -36.50 8.93
N VAL A 147 9.39 -36.59 7.60
CA VAL A 147 9.51 -35.46 6.67
C VAL A 147 8.11 -34.99 6.27
N VAL A 148 7.85 -33.69 6.37
CA VAL A 148 6.61 -33.04 5.92
C VAL A 148 6.93 -32.12 4.77
N HIS A 149 6.16 -32.17 3.68
CA HIS A 149 6.48 -31.46 2.44
C HIS A 149 6.29 -29.95 2.55
N ARG A 150 5.14 -29.48 3.08
CA ARG A 150 4.77 -28.08 3.35
C ARG A 150 4.58 -27.15 2.13
N ASP A 151 4.77 -27.60 0.91
CA ASP A 151 4.58 -26.80 -0.32
C ASP A 151 3.99 -27.69 -1.44
N VAL A 152 3.00 -28.50 -1.10
CA VAL A 152 2.29 -29.35 -2.08
C VAL A 152 1.45 -28.44 -2.99
N LYS A 153 1.76 -28.44 -4.29
CA LYS A 153 1.07 -27.65 -5.31
C LYS A 153 1.30 -28.25 -6.71
N PRO A 154 0.50 -27.89 -7.73
CA PRO A 154 0.64 -28.47 -9.07
C PRO A 154 2.00 -28.20 -9.72
N GLY A 155 2.69 -27.12 -9.33
CA GLY A 155 4.03 -26.82 -9.83
C GLY A 155 5.14 -27.75 -9.32
N ASN A 156 4.90 -28.47 -8.21
CA ASN A 156 5.86 -29.41 -7.60
C ASN A 156 5.49 -30.88 -7.89
N ILE A 157 4.49 -31.13 -8.74
CA ILE A 157 4.08 -32.47 -9.17
C ILE A 157 4.40 -32.59 -10.66
N LEU A 158 5.33 -33.47 -11.01
CA LEU A 158 5.75 -33.74 -12.38
C LEU A 158 5.05 -34.97 -12.92
N LEU A 159 4.63 -34.93 -14.18
CA LEU A 159 3.92 -36.00 -14.86
C LEU A 159 4.81 -36.55 -15.98
N ALA A 160 5.22 -37.81 -15.87
CA ALA A 160 6.00 -38.50 -16.88
C ALA A 160 5.58 -39.98 -16.95
N ASP A 161 5.57 -40.53 -18.16
CA ASP A 161 5.22 -41.94 -18.42
C ASP A 161 3.89 -42.38 -17.79
N GLY A 162 2.92 -41.47 -17.68
CA GLY A 162 1.60 -41.72 -17.11
C GLY A 162 1.51 -41.66 -15.57
N HIS A 163 2.62 -41.39 -14.89
CA HIS A 163 2.74 -41.35 -13.43
C HIS A 163 3.13 -39.97 -12.88
N ALA A 164 2.74 -39.69 -11.65
CA ALA A 164 3.09 -38.49 -10.90
C ALA A 164 4.37 -38.69 -10.06
N TRP A 165 5.21 -37.66 -10.03
CA TRP A 165 6.44 -37.58 -9.26
C TRP A 165 6.44 -36.28 -8.43
N VAL A 166 6.67 -36.39 -7.13
CA VAL A 166 6.68 -35.26 -6.20
C VAL A 166 8.10 -34.72 -6.07
N ALA A 167 8.28 -33.43 -6.33
CA ALA A 167 9.54 -32.70 -6.24
C ALA A 167 9.52 -31.70 -5.09
N ASP A 168 10.69 -31.19 -4.69
CA ASP A 168 10.84 -30.06 -3.74
C ASP A 168 10.20 -30.27 -2.35
N PHE A 169 10.42 -31.44 -1.74
CA PHE A 169 10.15 -31.64 -0.31
C PHE A 169 10.89 -30.57 0.52
N GLY A 170 10.29 -30.11 1.64
CA GLY A 170 10.97 -29.61 2.85
C GLY A 170 11.94 -28.40 2.84
N ILE A 171 12.64 -28.09 1.75
CA ILE A 171 13.69 -27.06 1.65
C ILE A 171 13.15 -25.64 1.93
N ALA A 172 11.85 -25.41 1.71
CA ALA A 172 11.19 -24.14 1.99
C ALA A 172 11.30 -23.71 3.48
N ARG A 173 11.31 -24.65 4.44
CA ARG A 173 11.44 -24.32 5.88
C ARG A 173 12.83 -23.79 6.24
N ALA A 174 13.89 -24.29 5.60
CA ALA A 174 15.24 -23.74 5.81
C ALA A 174 15.32 -22.29 5.32
N ILE A 175 14.62 -21.97 4.23
CA ILE A 175 14.53 -20.62 3.66
C ILE A 175 13.69 -19.71 4.57
N SER A 176 12.46 -20.11 4.95
CA SER A 176 11.56 -19.30 5.77
C SER A 176 12.10 -19.01 7.19
N VAL A 177 12.72 -19.99 7.84
CA VAL A 177 13.24 -19.81 9.21
C VAL A 177 14.57 -19.02 9.21
N ALA A 178 15.40 -19.14 8.16
CA ALA A 178 16.65 -18.37 8.08
C ALA A 178 16.41 -16.90 7.67
N ALA A 179 15.39 -16.63 6.86
CA ALA A 179 15.00 -15.27 6.48
C ALA A 179 14.23 -14.50 7.58
N GLY A 180 13.84 -15.16 8.68
CA GLY A 180 13.01 -14.54 9.73
C GLY A 180 11.56 -14.28 9.27
N GLU A 181 11.08 -15.00 8.25
CA GLU A 181 9.90 -14.64 7.48
C GLU A 181 8.71 -15.55 7.77
N GLN A 182 7.78 -15.03 8.55
CA GLN A 182 6.36 -15.24 8.33
C GLN A 182 5.75 -13.85 8.05
N LEU A 183 5.29 -13.66 6.81
CA LEU A 183 5.01 -12.36 6.19
C LEU A 183 6.23 -11.42 6.19
N THR A 184 6.88 -11.28 5.03
CA THR A 184 7.75 -10.10 4.80
C THR A 184 6.91 -8.82 4.91
N GLU A 185 7.50 -7.74 5.42
CA GLU A 185 6.90 -6.39 5.47
C GLU A 185 6.40 -5.87 4.10
N THR A 186 6.82 -6.50 2.99
CA THR A 186 6.41 -6.22 1.61
C THR A 186 5.21 -7.05 1.10
N GLY A 187 4.60 -7.89 1.94
CA GLY A 187 3.45 -8.72 1.55
C GLY A 187 3.76 -9.89 0.61
N LEU A 188 5.03 -10.20 0.37
CA LEU A 188 5.47 -11.41 -0.33
C LEU A 188 5.33 -12.62 0.60
N ALA A 189 4.27 -13.40 0.42
CA ALA A 189 4.17 -14.72 1.03
C ALA A 189 5.28 -15.61 0.43
N VAL A 190 6.09 -16.24 1.29
CA VAL A 190 7.01 -17.31 0.89
C VAL A 190 6.18 -18.56 0.63
N GLY A 191 5.71 -18.71 -0.60
CA GLY A 191 4.92 -19.84 -1.09
C GLY A 191 3.78 -19.40 -2.02
N THR A 192 3.09 -20.37 -2.63
CA THR A 192 1.90 -20.08 -3.47
C THR A 192 0.68 -20.07 -2.55
N PRO A 193 0.08 -18.90 -2.24
CA PRO A 193 -0.94 -18.77 -1.21
C PRO A 193 -2.18 -19.65 -1.48
N ASP A 194 -2.41 -20.03 -2.74
CA ASP A 194 -3.55 -20.83 -3.22
C ASP A 194 -3.67 -22.27 -2.63
N TYR A 195 -2.62 -22.77 -1.97
CA TYR A 195 -2.58 -24.13 -1.40
C TYR A 195 -2.15 -24.17 0.06
N MET A 196 -1.89 -23.01 0.68
CA MET A 196 -1.41 -22.97 2.07
C MET A 196 -2.52 -23.40 3.04
N SER A 197 -2.16 -24.25 4.01
CA SER A 197 -3.10 -24.62 5.06
C SER A 197 -3.37 -23.42 6.01
N PRO A 198 -4.52 -23.39 6.71
CA PRO A 198 -4.86 -22.36 7.69
C PRO A 198 -3.77 -22.08 8.74
N GLU A 199 -3.12 -23.13 9.25
CA GLU A 199 -2.03 -23.04 10.21
C GLU A 199 -0.73 -22.49 9.59
N GLN A 200 -0.44 -22.81 8.32
CA GLN A 200 0.64 -22.16 7.57
C GLN A 200 0.34 -20.69 7.32
N ALA A 201 -0.89 -20.39 6.92
CA ALA A 201 -1.36 -19.04 6.69
C ALA A 201 -1.27 -18.19 7.96
N SER A 202 -1.52 -18.77 9.13
CA SER A 202 -1.53 -18.08 10.44
C SER A 202 -0.14 -17.93 11.07
N GLY A 203 0.87 -18.58 10.50
CA GLY A 203 2.23 -18.52 11.02
C GLY A 203 2.49 -19.50 12.18
N ASP A 204 1.73 -20.60 12.28
CA ASP A 204 1.96 -21.55 13.36
C ASP A 204 3.34 -22.22 13.20
N THR A 205 4.05 -22.39 14.31
CA THR A 205 5.40 -22.96 14.34
C THR A 205 5.40 -24.49 14.25
N ILE A 206 4.25 -25.12 14.46
CA ILE A 206 4.06 -26.57 14.46
C ILE A 206 3.24 -26.96 13.22
N LEU A 207 3.95 -27.39 12.18
CA LEU A 207 3.37 -27.89 10.93
C LEU A 207 3.69 -29.38 10.78
N ASP A 208 2.65 -30.21 10.81
CA ASP A 208 2.71 -31.67 10.64
C ASP A 208 2.06 -32.13 9.32
N GLY A 209 1.98 -33.45 9.11
CA GLY A 209 1.48 -34.03 7.86
C GLY A 209 0.05 -33.60 7.47
N ARG A 210 -0.75 -33.08 8.41
CA ARG A 210 -2.12 -32.62 8.13
C ARG A 210 -2.17 -31.32 7.32
N SER A 211 -1.06 -30.58 7.25
CA SER A 211 -0.92 -29.46 6.31
C SER A 211 -0.79 -29.97 4.87
N ASP A 212 -0.09 -31.07 4.64
CA ASP A 212 0.03 -31.68 3.30
C ASP A 212 -1.29 -32.30 2.84
N VAL A 213 -2.09 -32.89 3.76
CA VAL A 213 -3.46 -33.37 3.48
C VAL A 213 -4.34 -32.23 2.94
N TYR A 214 -4.29 -31.07 3.59
CA TYR A 214 -5.06 -29.90 3.18
C TYR A 214 -4.66 -29.42 1.78
N ALA A 215 -3.34 -29.30 1.54
CA ALA A 215 -2.81 -28.83 0.27
C ALA A 215 -3.10 -29.83 -0.88
N LEU A 216 -2.99 -31.14 -0.63
CA LEU A 216 -3.37 -32.18 -1.60
C LEU A 216 -4.86 -32.11 -1.94
N GLY A 217 -5.73 -31.83 -0.98
CA GLY A 217 -7.15 -31.58 -1.23
C GLY A 217 -7.38 -30.36 -2.12
N CYS A 218 -6.61 -29.27 -1.93
CA CYS A 218 -6.68 -28.09 -2.80
C CYS A 218 -6.27 -28.43 -4.23
N VAL A 219 -5.21 -29.22 -4.41
CA VAL A 219 -4.76 -29.71 -5.73
C VAL A 219 -5.82 -30.58 -6.40
N LEU A 220 -6.47 -31.48 -5.67
CA LEU A 220 -7.56 -32.30 -6.22
C LEU A 220 -8.75 -31.45 -6.66
N ILE A 221 -9.13 -30.43 -5.87
CA ILE A 221 -10.18 -29.48 -6.29
C ILE A 221 -9.79 -28.81 -7.61
N GLU A 222 -8.56 -28.30 -7.72
CA GLU A 222 -8.12 -27.63 -8.94
C GLU A 222 -8.06 -28.57 -10.16
N MET A 223 -7.60 -29.81 -9.99
CA MET A 223 -7.67 -30.80 -11.09
C MET A 223 -9.10 -31.05 -11.56
N LEU A 224 -10.08 -31.01 -10.64
CA LEU A 224 -11.47 -31.30 -10.93
C LEU A 224 -12.22 -30.09 -11.52
N THR A 225 -11.94 -28.88 -11.06
CA THR A 225 -12.69 -27.65 -11.41
C THR A 225 -11.94 -26.75 -12.39
N GLY A 226 -10.62 -26.90 -12.46
CA GLY A 226 -9.67 -26.07 -13.20
C GLY A 226 -9.18 -24.84 -12.46
N GLU A 227 -9.61 -24.65 -11.21
CA GLU A 227 -9.26 -23.50 -10.39
C GLU A 227 -9.08 -23.93 -8.92
N PRO A 228 -8.10 -23.37 -8.19
CA PRO A 228 -7.93 -23.68 -6.77
C PRO A 228 -9.18 -23.32 -5.95
N PRO A 229 -9.37 -23.91 -4.75
CA PRO A 229 -10.60 -23.74 -3.97
C PRO A 229 -10.88 -22.28 -3.58
N PHE A 230 -9.83 -21.48 -3.39
CA PHE A 230 -9.96 -20.07 -3.06
C PHE A 230 -9.14 -19.24 -4.04
N ARG A 231 -9.68 -18.08 -4.42
CA ARG A 231 -9.04 -17.09 -5.28
C ARG A 231 -8.98 -15.74 -4.60
N GLY A 232 -8.05 -14.89 -5.01
CA GLY A 232 -7.99 -13.53 -4.50
C GLY A 232 -7.04 -12.69 -5.33
N ARG A 233 -7.26 -11.37 -5.31
CA ARG A 233 -6.40 -10.41 -6.03
C ARG A 233 -5.04 -10.21 -5.36
N THR A 234 -4.90 -10.63 -4.10
CA THR A 234 -3.64 -10.60 -3.34
C THR A 234 -3.47 -11.88 -2.53
N ALA A 235 -2.22 -12.19 -2.16
CA ALA A 235 -1.90 -13.33 -1.31
C ALA A 235 -2.64 -13.28 0.03
N GLN A 236 -2.76 -12.10 0.65
CA GLN A 236 -3.46 -11.92 1.93
C GLN A 236 -4.94 -12.26 1.84
N VAL A 237 -5.61 -11.95 0.72
CA VAL A 237 -7.01 -12.35 0.50
C VAL A 237 -7.11 -13.87 0.43
N ILE A 238 -6.27 -14.50 -0.38
CA ILE A 238 -6.26 -15.96 -0.54
C ILE A 238 -6.02 -16.64 0.82
N LEU A 239 -5.03 -16.17 1.58
CA LEU A 239 -4.74 -16.66 2.93
C LEU A 239 -5.90 -16.45 3.92
N ALA A 240 -6.58 -15.31 3.86
CA ALA A 240 -7.77 -15.07 4.68
C ALA A 240 -8.89 -16.07 4.35
N ARG A 241 -9.11 -16.39 3.08
CA ARG A 241 -10.08 -17.41 2.64
C ARG A 241 -9.70 -18.80 3.11
N HIS A 242 -8.42 -19.16 2.99
CA HIS A 242 -7.93 -20.41 3.55
C HIS A 242 -8.23 -20.50 5.06
N ARG A 243 -8.13 -19.42 5.83
CA ARG A 243 -8.44 -19.39 7.27
C ARG A 243 -9.93 -19.52 7.60
N SER A 244 -10.83 -18.88 6.85
CA SER A 244 -12.23 -18.70 7.29
C SER A 244 -13.30 -19.24 6.35
N GLU A 245 -13.10 -19.26 5.03
CA GLU A 245 -14.16 -19.61 4.07
C GLU A 245 -14.26 -21.13 3.87
N PRO A 246 -15.44 -21.76 3.95
CA PRO A 246 -15.58 -23.19 3.62
C PRO A 246 -15.22 -23.45 2.15
N PRO A 247 -14.65 -24.62 1.80
CA PRO A 247 -14.31 -24.92 0.42
C PRO A 247 -15.58 -24.94 -0.47
N PRO A 248 -15.50 -24.45 -1.71
CA PRO A 248 -16.65 -24.50 -2.62
C PRO A 248 -17.02 -25.95 -2.94
N SER A 249 -18.31 -26.21 -3.11
CA SER A 249 -18.80 -27.51 -3.57
C SER A 249 -18.31 -27.78 -4.99
N VAL A 250 -17.48 -28.81 -5.16
CA VAL A 250 -16.98 -29.24 -6.47
C VAL A 250 -18.10 -29.73 -7.38
N ARG A 251 -19.20 -30.22 -6.80
CA ARG A 251 -20.38 -30.67 -7.55
C ARG A 251 -21.17 -29.54 -8.21
N ILE A 252 -20.99 -28.28 -7.78
CA ILE A 252 -21.56 -27.12 -8.48
C ILE A 252 -20.95 -26.97 -9.88
N LEU A 253 -19.63 -27.12 -9.99
CA LEU A 253 -18.90 -26.99 -11.24
C LEU A 253 -18.80 -28.31 -12.02
N ARG A 254 -18.89 -29.43 -11.30
CA ARG A 254 -18.78 -30.77 -11.88
C ARG A 254 -19.75 -31.76 -11.22
N PRO A 255 -21.03 -31.75 -11.63
CA PRO A 255 -22.07 -32.61 -11.04
C PRO A 255 -21.78 -34.12 -11.07
N GLY A 256 -20.92 -34.57 -12.00
CA GLY A 256 -20.49 -35.97 -12.11
C GLY A 256 -19.52 -36.45 -11.02
N VAL A 257 -19.05 -35.58 -10.12
CA VAL A 257 -18.20 -35.98 -8.98
C VAL A 257 -19.06 -36.71 -7.92
N PRO A 258 -18.71 -37.94 -7.52
CA PRO A 258 -19.43 -38.68 -6.49
C PRO A 258 -19.46 -37.97 -5.13
N GLU A 259 -20.52 -38.19 -4.35
CA GLU A 259 -20.71 -37.53 -3.04
C GLU A 259 -19.61 -37.86 -2.04
N HIS A 260 -19.08 -39.09 -2.07
CA HIS A 260 -17.99 -39.48 -1.18
C HIS A 260 -16.69 -38.72 -1.47
N VAL A 261 -16.41 -38.40 -2.74
CA VAL A 261 -15.25 -37.57 -3.12
C VAL A 261 -15.42 -36.15 -2.61
N GLU A 262 -16.62 -35.56 -2.75
CA GLU A 262 -16.90 -34.23 -2.20
C GLU A 262 -16.84 -34.21 -0.66
N GLY A 263 -17.36 -35.25 0.00
CA GLY A 263 -17.28 -35.40 1.46
C GLY A 263 -15.84 -35.49 1.95
N ALA A 264 -15.00 -36.27 1.26
CA ALA A 264 -13.58 -36.38 1.56
C ALA A 264 -12.84 -35.04 1.36
N LEU A 265 -13.14 -34.31 0.28
CA LEU A 265 -12.59 -32.97 0.06
C LEU A 265 -12.99 -31.97 1.14
N HIS A 266 -14.27 -31.97 1.56
CA HIS A 266 -14.74 -31.12 2.65
C HIS A 266 -13.99 -31.38 3.96
N GLN A 267 -13.76 -32.64 4.32
CA GLN A 267 -13.03 -33.00 5.54
C GLN A 267 -11.54 -32.68 5.41
N ALA A 268 -10.91 -32.94 4.26
CA ALA A 268 -9.50 -32.59 4.03
C ALA A 268 -9.23 -31.08 4.13
N LEU A 269 -10.20 -30.25 3.72
CA LEU A 269 -10.12 -28.78 3.79
C LEU A 269 -10.73 -28.17 5.07
N ALA A 270 -11.01 -28.99 6.10
CA ALA A 270 -11.47 -28.50 7.38
C ALA A 270 -10.47 -27.49 7.98
N LYS A 271 -10.97 -26.42 8.60
CA LYS A 271 -10.11 -25.32 9.03
C LYS A 271 -9.22 -25.70 10.20
N ALA A 272 -9.78 -26.34 11.22
CA ALA A 272 -9.00 -26.91 12.30
C ALA A 272 -8.32 -28.20 11.82
N ALA A 273 -7.01 -28.32 12.02
CA ALA A 273 -6.25 -29.52 11.66
C ALA A 273 -6.75 -30.78 12.39
N ALA A 274 -7.34 -30.62 13.58
CA ALA A 274 -7.96 -31.73 14.34
C ALA A 274 -9.19 -32.33 13.66
N ASP A 275 -9.88 -31.58 12.79
CA ASP A 275 -11.10 -32.01 12.11
C ASP A 275 -10.79 -32.67 10.74
N ARG A 276 -9.52 -32.62 10.30
CA ARG A 276 -9.06 -33.27 9.05
C ARG A 276 -8.78 -34.75 9.26
N TYR A 277 -8.48 -35.45 8.16
CA TYR A 277 -7.82 -36.75 8.23
C TYR A 277 -6.47 -36.62 8.94
N GLN A 278 -6.17 -37.53 9.84
CA GLN A 278 -4.94 -37.49 10.63
C GLN A 278 -3.74 -38.02 9.84
N THR A 279 -4.00 -38.78 8.78
CA THR A 279 -2.96 -39.26 7.85
C THR A 279 -3.42 -39.10 6.39
N VAL A 280 -2.46 -39.04 5.47
CA VAL A 280 -2.75 -39.02 4.02
C VAL A 280 -3.47 -40.30 3.59
N GLY A 281 -3.10 -41.46 4.14
CA GLY A 281 -3.77 -42.73 3.87
C GLY A 281 -5.26 -42.74 4.25
N GLU A 282 -5.65 -42.09 5.35
CA GLU A 282 -7.07 -41.93 5.71
C GLU A 282 -7.84 -41.09 4.68
N PHE A 283 -7.22 -40.04 4.15
CA PHE A 283 -7.82 -39.21 3.10
C PHE A 283 -8.00 -40.01 1.80
N LEU A 284 -6.98 -40.77 1.37
CA LEU A 284 -7.06 -41.62 0.18
C LEU A 284 -8.14 -42.70 0.31
N ALA A 285 -8.24 -43.36 1.46
CA ALA A 285 -9.27 -44.38 1.69
C ALA A 285 -10.71 -43.80 1.65
N ALA A 286 -10.89 -42.54 2.06
CA ALA A 286 -12.17 -41.85 1.98
C ALA A 286 -12.55 -41.49 0.54
N LEU A 287 -11.58 -41.17 -0.33
CA LEU A 287 -11.80 -40.92 -1.75
C LEU A 287 -12.30 -42.17 -2.50
N ASP A 288 -12.01 -43.38 -2.01
CA ASP A 288 -12.40 -44.64 -2.66
C ASP A 288 -13.71 -45.23 -2.12
N SER A 289 -14.30 -44.67 -1.06
CA SER A 289 -15.38 -45.31 -0.30
C SER A 289 -16.77 -44.70 -0.57
N PRO A 290 -17.68 -45.35 -1.33
CA PRO A 290 -19.01 -44.81 -1.64
C PRO A 290 -20.02 -44.84 -0.49
N ARG A 291 -19.64 -45.36 0.68
CA ARG A 291 -20.56 -45.52 1.83
C ARG A 291 -20.42 -44.31 2.76
N GLY A 292 -21.44 -43.45 2.76
CA GLY A 292 -21.58 -42.32 3.67
C GLY A 292 -21.42 -42.70 5.15
N ALA A 293 -20.85 -41.77 5.91
CA ALA A 293 -20.43 -41.83 7.31
C ALA A 293 -21.24 -42.75 8.25
N THR A 294 -20.53 -43.58 9.03
CA THR A 294 -20.92 -43.91 10.41
C THR A 294 -19.70 -44.12 11.30
N VAL A 295 -19.71 -43.46 12.45
CA VAL A 295 -18.85 -43.65 13.61
C VAL A 295 -18.66 -45.14 13.93
N GLY A 296 -17.42 -45.60 14.08
CA GLY A 296 -17.13 -47.02 14.34
C GLY A 296 -15.75 -47.32 14.91
N ARG A 297 -15.52 -46.90 16.17
CA ARG A 297 -14.75 -47.58 17.24
C ARG A 297 -13.35 -48.17 16.92
N PRO A 298 -12.26 -47.75 17.61
CA PRO A 298 -11.07 -48.57 17.74
C PRO A 298 -11.27 -49.63 18.84
N LEU A 299 -11.08 -50.89 18.46
CA LEU A 299 -10.77 -52.02 19.35
C LEU A 299 -9.27 -51.98 19.66
N GLY A 300 -8.89 -52.12 20.94
CA GLY A 300 -7.49 -52.35 21.34
C GLY A 300 -7.26 -52.04 22.83
N ALA A 301 -6.75 -53.00 23.58
CA ALA A 301 -6.80 -53.11 25.04
C ALA A 301 -5.54 -52.58 25.78
N GLY A 302 -5.71 -52.15 27.04
CA GLY A 302 -4.65 -51.78 28.01
C GLY A 302 -5.22 -51.22 29.34
N PRO A 303 -4.58 -51.39 30.52
CA PRO A 303 -5.24 -51.96 31.71
C PRO A 303 -6.04 -51.02 32.65
N SER A 304 -6.81 -51.70 33.49
CA SER A 304 -7.87 -51.28 34.41
C SER A 304 -7.48 -50.36 35.59
N VAL A 305 -8.37 -49.41 35.92
CA VAL A 305 -8.44 -48.71 37.21
C VAL A 305 -9.88 -48.82 37.77
N PRO A 306 -10.10 -49.08 39.09
CA PRO A 306 -11.36 -49.62 39.62
C PRO A 306 -12.61 -48.75 39.45
N ALA A 307 -13.75 -49.42 39.34
CA ALA A 307 -15.01 -48.93 38.75
C ALA A 307 -15.82 -47.91 39.57
N ASP A 308 -15.49 -47.62 40.83
CA ASP A 308 -16.42 -46.89 41.71
C ASP A 308 -16.29 -45.35 41.64
N ARG A 309 -15.12 -44.83 41.22
CA ARG A 309 -14.91 -43.38 41.01
C ARG A 309 -15.49 -42.88 39.68
N ARG A 310 -15.65 -43.78 38.69
CA ARG A 310 -16.13 -43.45 37.34
C ARG A 310 -17.64 -43.20 37.27
N ARG A 311 -18.45 -43.80 38.16
CA ARG A 311 -19.92 -43.65 38.13
C ARG A 311 -20.37 -42.26 38.60
N ARG A 312 -19.74 -41.70 39.64
CA ARG A 312 -20.03 -40.35 40.14
C ARG A 312 -19.53 -39.26 39.18
N MET A 313 -18.39 -39.49 38.53
CA MET A 313 -17.82 -38.56 37.54
C MET A 313 -18.62 -38.57 36.21
N ARG A 314 -19.16 -39.72 35.79
CA ARG A 314 -19.99 -39.82 34.57
C ARG A 314 -21.36 -39.15 34.72
N ILE A 315 -21.98 -39.19 35.90
CA ILE A 315 -23.24 -38.48 36.16
C ILE A 315 -23.01 -36.97 36.19
N GLY A 316 -21.91 -36.52 36.83
CA GLY A 316 -21.50 -35.11 36.79
C GLY A 316 -21.14 -34.60 35.39
N MET A 317 -20.41 -35.40 34.60
CA MET A 317 -20.06 -35.03 33.22
C MET A 317 -21.22 -35.13 32.24
N ALA A 318 -22.20 -36.02 32.47
CA ALA A 318 -23.41 -36.07 31.64
C ALA A 318 -24.32 -34.85 31.92
N ALA A 319 -24.47 -34.44 33.18
CA ALA A 319 -25.19 -33.22 33.53
C ALA A 319 -24.46 -31.97 32.98
N LEU A 320 -23.14 -31.93 33.07
CA LEU A 320 -22.32 -30.85 32.51
C LEU A 320 -22.33 -30.87 30.97
N ALA A 321 -22.35 -32.04 30.32
CA ALA A 321 -22.44 -32.15 28.86
C ALA A 321 -23.83 -31.76 28.34
N VAL A 322 -24.90 -32.03 29.08
CA VAL A 322 -26.25 -31.54 28.73
C VAL A 322 -26.37 -30.03 29.00
N LEU A 323 -25.71 -29.50 30.03
CA LEU A 323 -25.62 -28.05 30.26
C LEU A 323 -24.72 -27.34 29.24
N ILE A 324 -23.63 -27.96 28.80
CA ILE A 324 -22.72 -27.43 27.76
C ILE A 324 -23.34 -27.61 26.37
N ALA A 325 -24.08 -28.69 26.10
CA ALA A 325 -24.83 -28.85 24.85
C ALA A 325 -26.08 -27.95 24.83
N GLY A 326 -26.70 -27.69 25.97
CA GLY A 326 -27.78 -26.72 26.13
C GLY A 326 -27.28 -25.28 25.99
N ALA A 327 -26.17 -24.92 26.65
CA ALA A 327 -25.54 -23.61 26.54
C ALA A 327 -24.85 -23.42 25.18
N GLY A 328 -24.30 -24.48 24.59
CA GLY A 328 -23.71 -24.51 23.26
C GLY A 328 -24.78 -24.45 22.17
N GLY A 329 -25.92 -25.12 22.34
CA GLY A 329 -27.08 -24.99 21.47
C GLY A 329 -27.78 -23.64 21.59
N TYR A 330 -27.79 -23.02 22.77
CA TYR A 330 -28.29 -21.66 23.00
C TYR A 330 -27.33 -20.60 22.43
N ALA A 331 -26.02 -20.76 22.64
CA ALA A 331 -24.98 -19.87 22.11
C ALA A 331 -24.75 -20.04 20.59
N MET A 332 -25.01 -21.22 20.02
CA MET A 332 -24.95 -21.48 18.58
C MET A 332 -26.23 -21.05 17.86
N ARG A 333 -27.37 -20.99 18.57
CA ARG A 333 -28.60 -20.34 18.09
C ARG A 333 -28.52 -18.81 18.17
N GLU A 334 -27.72 -18.25 19.09
CA GLU A 334 -27.36 -16.82 19.11
C GLU A 334 -26.20 -16.44 18.16
N ARG A 335 -25.46 -17.41 17.61
CA ARG A 335 -24.45 -17.21 16.56
C ARG A 335 -24.98 -17.44 15.14
N MET A 336 -26.26 -17.17 14.90
CA MET A 336 -26.60 -16.55 13.63
C MET A 336 -25.78 -15.27 13.55
N THR A 337 -25.00 -15.04 12.49
CA THR A 337 -24.44 -13.71 12.24
C THR A 337 -25.62 -12.75 12.27
N LEU A 338 -25.78 -11.98 13.36
CA LEU A 338 -26.73 -10.88 13.39
C LEU A 338 -26.25 -9.94 12.30
N LEU A 339 -26.87 -10.08 11.12
CA LEU A 339 -26.65 -9.18 10.01
C LEU A 339 -26.93 -7.78 10.52
N ASP A 340 -26.06 -6.83 10.19
CA ASP A 340 -26.15 -5.49 10.75
C ASP A 340 -27.48 -4.85 10.30
N PRO A 341 -28.43 -4.58 11.21
CA PRO A 341 -29.70 -3.96 10.85
C PRO A 341 -29.52 -2.53 10.36
N ASN A 342 -28.34 -1.95 10.55
CA ASN A 342 -28.00 -0.63 10.05
C ASN A 342 -27.30 -0.67 8.69
N ARG A 343 -27.21 -1.81 8.01
CA ARG A 343 -26.58 -1.89 6.68
C ARG A 343 -27.60 -2.26 5.61
N VAL A 344 -27.61 -1.50 4.52
CA VAL A 344 -28.45 -1.73 3.35
C VAL A 344 -27.60 -1.75 2.07
N VAL A 345 -27.64 -2.83 1.31
CA VAL A 345 -27.02 -2.87 -0.03
C VAL A 345 -28.00 -2.33 -1.06
N VAL A 346 -27.59 -1.38 -1.89
CA VAL A 346 -28.45 -0.79 -2.93
C VAL A 346 -27.97 -1.24 -4.30
N PHE A 347 -28.74 -2.08 -4.98
CA PHE A 347 -28.40 -2.57 -6.32
C PHE A 347 -28.87 -1.61 -7.42
N PRO A 348 -28.18 -1.58 -8.58
CA PRO A 348 -28.66 -0.89 -9.77
C PRO A 348 -30.09 -1.30 -10.14
N LEU A 349 -30.91 -0.33 -10.56
CA LEU A 349 -32.27 -0.60 -11.00
C LEU A 349 -32.29 -1.18 -12.43
N THR A 350 -33.24 -2.08 -12.68
CA THR A 350 -33.47 -2.69 -14.01
C THR A 350 -34.45 -1.89 -14.85
N GLU A 351 -34.34 -1.88 -16.17
CA GLU A 351 -35.28 -1.14 -17.04
C GLU A 351 -36.31 -2.03 -17.73
N ARG A 352 -37.57 -1.57 -17.81
CA ARG A 352 -38.67 -2.34 -18.40
C ARG A 352 -39.59 -1.47 -19.28
N PRO A 353 -39.72 -1.72 -20.60
CA PRO A 353 -38.86 -2.60 -21.41
C PRO A 353 -37.42 -2.06 -21.47
N ALA A 354 -36.45 -2.94 -21.70
CA ALA A 354 -35.05 -2.55 -21.85
C ALA A 354 -34.89 -1.60 -23.04
N ARG A 355 -34.48 -0.34 -22.79
CA ARG A 355 -34.38 0.70 -23.84
C ARG A 355 -33.03 0.75 -24.54
N SER A 356 -31.96 0.22 -23.92
CA SER A 356 -30.70 -0.24 -24.53
C SER A 356 -29.79 -0.79 -23.40
N GLN A 357 -28.80 -1.65 -23.70
CA GLN A 357 -27.75 -1.94 -22.73
C GLN A 357 -26.82 -0.72 -22.61
N GLY A 358 -26.93 0.04 -21.51
CA GLY A 358 -25.89 1.00 -21.12
C GLY A 358 -26.26 2.50 -21.13
N ASP A 359 -27.51 2.90 -20.92
CA ASP A 359 -27.79 4.33 -20.66
C ASP A 359 -27.40 4.78 -19.23
N GLY A 360 -27.12 3.82 -18.32
CA GLY A 360 -26.68 4.06 -16.94
C GLY A 360 -27.77 4.60 -16.02
N SER A 361 -29.03 4.71 -16.46
CA SER A 361 -30.10 5.39 -15.73
C SER A 361 -30.46 4.67 -14.42
N GLY A 362 -30.50 3.34 -14.42
CA GLY A 362 -30.78 2.53 -13.24
C GLY A 362 -29.65 2.51 -12.21
N GLU A 363 -28.40 2.55 -12.67
CA GLU A 363 -27.22 2.72 -11.80
C GLU A 363 -27.23 4.10 -11.17
N ALA A 364 -27.42 5.15 -11.98
CA ALA A 364 -27.53 6.51 -11.50
C ALA A 364 -28.60 6.62 -10.40
N VAL A 365 -29.83 6.16 -10.64
CA VAL A 365 -30.88 6.21 -9.60
C VAL A 365 -30.47 5.47 -8.33
N ALA A 366 -29.83 4.29 -8.43
CA ALA A 366 -29.34 3.56 -7.26
C ALA A 366 -28.27 4.34 -6.49
N THR A 367 -27.32 4.95 -7.18
CA THR A 367 -26.28 5.80 -6.60
C THR A 367 -26.90 7.03 -5.91
N TYR A 368 -27.86 7.71 -6.55
CA TYR A 368 -28.62 8.81 -5.94
C TYR A 368 -29.34 8.40 -4.66
N LEU A 369 -30.00 7.24 -4.67
CA LEU A 369 -30.69 6.69 -3.50
C LEU A 369 -29.68 6.40 -2.37
N GLY A 370 -28.54 5.82 -2.69
CA GLY A 370 -27.44 5.58 -1.77
C GLY A 370 -27.00 6.85 -1.05
N TYR A 371 -26.60 7.88 -1.80
CA TYR A 371 -26.16 9.14 -1.21
C TYR A 371 -27.26 9.88 -0.42
N ALA A 372 -28.53 9.73 -0.79
CA ALA A 372 -29.63 10.23 0.03
C ALA A 372 -29.75 9.50 1.37
N LEU A 373 -29.47 8.19 1.41
CA LEU A 373 -29.45 7.39 2.64
C LEU A 373 -28.26 7.71 3.55
N GLU A 374 -27.20 8.34 3.05
CA GLU A 374 -26.00 8.70 3.82
C GLU A 374 -26.30 9.58 5.04
N GLY A 375 -27.40 10.36 5.01
CA GLY A 375 -27.88 11.20 6.11
C GLY A 375 -28.74 10.49 7.16
N THR A 376 -28.99 9.18 7.01
CA THR A 376 -29.98 8.43 7.81
C THR A 376 -29.36 7.58 8.93
N ALA A 377 -28.29 8.09 9.55
CA ALA A 377 -27.57 7.39 10.63
C ALA A 377 -28.56 6.74 11.63
N PRO A 378 -28.32 5.47 12.04
CA PRO A 378 -27.08 4.72 11.93
C PRO A 378 -27.02 3.95 10.61
N LEU A 379 -28.05 4.03 9.75
CA LEU A 379 -28.11 3.33 8.48
C LEU A 379 -26.89 3.73 7.64
N ARG A 380 -26.29 2.71 7.05
CA ARG A 380 -25.13 2.77 6.17
C ARG A 380 -25.56 2.07 4.88
N TRP A 381 -25.53 2.80 3.78
CA TRP A 381 -25.74 2.19 2.49
C TRP A 381 -24.41 1.62 1.97
N LEU A 382 -24.50 0.60 1.15
CA LEU A 382 -23.39 -0.02 0.45
C LEU A 382 -23.77 -0.08 -1.03
N ASP A 383 -22.89 0.41 -1.90
CA ASP A 383 -23.13 0.36 -3.35
C ASP A 383 -23.09 -1.10 -3.81
N GLY A 384 -24.24 -1.63 -4.24
CA GLY A 384 -24.35 -2.99 -4.71
C GLY A 384 -23.42 -3.28 -5.88
N TRP A 385 -23.13 -2.27 -6.73
CA TRP A 385 -22.21 -2.41 -7.85
C TRP A 385 -20.82 -2.90 -7.42
N ASP A 386 -20.31 -2.41 -6.29
CA ASP A 386 -18.99 -2.76 -5.76
C ASP A 386 -18.86 -4.21 -5.34
N PHE A 387 -19.99 -4.86 -5.04
CA PHE A 387 -20.03 -6.26 -4.61
C PHE A 387 -20.41 -7.23 -5.74
N LEU A 388 -20.78 -6.72 -6.93
CA LEU A 388 -21.04 -7.54 -8.11
C LEU A 388 -19.75 -7.86 -8.86
N ASP A 389 -19.59 -9.12 -9.27
CA ASP A 389 -18.50 -9.52 -10.16
C ASP A 389 -18.73 -9.08 -11.62
N ARG A 390 -17.71 -9.22 -12.48
CA ARG A 390 -17.81 -8.82 -13.90
C ARG A 390 -18.94 -9.54 -14.65
N ARG A 391 -19.27 -10.78 -14.31
CA ARG A 391 -20.36 -11.52 -14.97
C ARG A 391 -21.72 -11.01 -14.50
N GLN A 392 -21.87 -10.76 -13.21
CA GLN A 392 -23.09 -10.21 -12.60
C GLN A 392 -23.38 -8.79 -13.11
N ARG A 393 -22.36 -7.92 -13.17
CA ARG A 393 -22.47 -6.57 -13.76
C ARG A 393 -22.92 -6.60 -15.22
N ALA A 394 -22.49 -7.61 -15.99
CA ALA A 394 -22.90 -7.78 -17.38
C ALA A 394 -24.36 -8.28 -17.56
N ARG A 395 -25.06 -8.66 -16.48
CA ARG A 395 -26.43 -9.20 -16.54
C ARG A 395 -27.36 -8.73 -15.43
N LEU A 396 -27.38 -7.44 -15.12
CA LEU A 396 -28.20 -6.90 -14.03
C LEU A 396 -29.67 -7.38 -14.03
N ASP A 397 -30.31 -7.46 -15.20
CA ASP A 397 -31.69 -7.94 -15.34
C ASP A 397 -31.91 -9.40 -14.91
N GLY A 398 -30.84 -10.19 -14.83
CA GLY A 398 -30.82 -11.59 -14.43
C GLY A 398 -30.34 -11.84 -13.00
N LEU A 399 -30.05 -10.79 -12.21
CA LEU A 399 -29.63 -10.95 -10.81
C LEU A 399 -30.80 -11.49 -9.98
N THR A 400 -30.68 -12.72 -9.50
CA THR A 400 -31.73 -13.37 -8.72
C THR A 400 -31.76 -12.89 -7.26
N THR A 401 -32.92 -13.00 -6.59
CA THR A 401 -33.07 -12.72 -5.15
C THR A 401 -32.04 -13.48 -4.30
N ALA A 402 -31.71 -14.72 -4.68
CA ALA A 402 -30.73 -15.55 -3.99
C ALA A 402 -29.28 -15.03 -4.15
N GLU A 403 -28.92 -14.57 -5.35
CA GLU A 403 -27.62 -13.94 -5.62
C GLU A 403 -27.48 -12.61 -4.88
N ALA A 404 -28.49 -11.73 -4.99
CA ALA A 404 -28.53 -10.45 -4.29
C ALA A 404 -28.46 -10.62 -2.76
N GLY A 405 -29.21 -11.59 -2.21
CA GLY A 405 -29.15 -11.95 -0.80
C GLY A 405 -27.79 -12.49 -0.36
N THR A 406 -27.09 -13.25 -1.22
CA THR A 406 -25.74 -13.75 -0.93
C THR A 406 -24.71 -12.63 -0.92
N VAL A 407 -24.81 -11.70 -1.87
CA VAL A 407 -24.01 -10.48 -1.88
C VAL A 407 -24.24 -9.66 -0.61
N ALA A 408 -25.49 -9.46 -0.21
CA ALA A 408 -25.83 -8.72 1.01
C ALA A 408 -25.33 -9.40 2.29
N ARG A 409 -25.42 -10.74 2.40
CA ARG A 409 -24.80 -11.50 3.51
C ARG A 409 -23.28 -11.32 3.55
N GLY A 410 -22.63 -11.38 2.39
CA GLY A 410 -21.18 -11.14 2.27
C GLY A 410 -20.78 -9.72 2.69
N ALA A 411 -21.68 -8.75 2.50
CA ALA A 411 -21.51 -7.37 2.95
C ALA A 411 -21.89 -7.13 4.43
N ASN A 412 -22.28 -8.19 5.15
CA ASN A 412 -22.84 -8.16 6.51
C ASN A 412 -24.08 -7.25 6.64
N ALA A 413 -24.86 -7.12 5.58
CA ALA A 413 -26.06 -6.29 5.53
C ALA A 413 -27.31 -7.11 5.80
N ARG A 414 -28.17 -6.62 6.71
CA ARG A 414 -29.48 -7.23 6.94
C ARG A 414 -30.45 -6.93 5.81
N TYR A 415 -30.31 -5.77 5.20
CA TYR A 415 -31.24 -5.30 4.18
C TYR A 415 -30.55 -5.17 2.82
N TYR A 416 -31.31 -5.38 1.76
CA TYR A 416 -30.92 -4.88 0.44
C TYR A 416 -32.11 -4.32 -0.31
N LEU A 417 -31.81 -3.42 -1.23
CA LEU A 417 -32.74 -2.73 -2.10
C LEU A 417 -32.46 -3.14 -3.54
N ASP A 418 -33.49 -3.60 -4.23
CA ASP A 418 -33.49 -3.73 -5.68
C ASP A 418 -34.70 -3.02 -6.29
N GLY A 419 -34.71 -2.84 -7.61
CA GLY A 419 -35.76 -2.06 -8.22
C GLY A 419 -35.82 -2.14 -9.74
N SER A 420 -36.83 -1.47 -10.29
CA SER A 420 -37.02 -1.35 -11.73
C SER A 420 -37.60 0.00 -12.12
N ILE A 421 -37.10 0.56 -13.22
CA ILE A 421 -37.69 1.70 -13.93
C ILE A 421 -38.63 1.12 -14.99
N VAL A 422 -39.92 1.42 -14.86
CA VAL A 422 -40.98 0.92 -15.76
C VAL A 422 -41.45 2.07 -16.64
N TRP A 423 -41.24 1.93 -17.94
CA TRP A 423 -41.64 2.89 -18.95
C TRP A 423 -43.00 2.49 -19.53
N GLY A 424 -44.02 3.32 -19.29
CA GLY A 424 -45.31 3.26 -19.95
C GLY A 424 -45.33 4.07 -21.25
N LEU A 425 -46.50 4.15 -21.89
CA LEU A 425 -46.71 4.99 -23.09
C LEU A 425 -46.54 6.48 -22.75
N ASP A 426 -47.20 6.92 -21.68
CA ASP A 426 -47.24 8.34 -21.26
C ASP A 426 -46.70 8.55 -19.83
N SER A 427 -46.15 7.51 -19.21
CA SER A 427 -45.69 7.56 -17.82
C SER A 427 -44.37 6.84 -17.61
N VAL A 428 -43.66 7.24 -16.56
CA VAL A 428 -42.49 6.53 -16.04
C VAL A 428 -42.67 6.28 -14.55
N THR A 429 -42.39 5.05 -14.10
CA THR A 429 -42.55 4.63 -12.71
C THR A 429 -41.25 4.02 -12.20
N VAL A 430 -40.73 4.54 -11.09
CA VAL A 430 -39.63 3.90 -10.36
C VAL A 430 -40.23 3.00 -9.28
N VAL A 431 -39.91 1.72 -9.31
CA VAL A 431 -40.38 0.71 -8.34
C VAL A 431 -39.20 0.24 -7.51
N LEU A 432 -39.32 0.32 -6.19
CA LEU A 432 -38.30 -0.14 -5.24
C LEU A 432 -38.85 -1.29 -4.39
N ARG A 433 -37.96 -2.23 -4.05
CA ARG A 433 -38.26 -3.42 -3.25
C ARG A 433 -37.19 -3.57 -2.19
N LEU A 434 -37.63 -3.59 -0.93
CA LEU A 434 -36.79 -3.78 0.24
C LEU A 434 -36.90 -5.22 0.72
N HIS A 435 -35.76 -5.88 0.90
CA HIS A 435 -35.68 -7.27 1.34
C HIS A 435 -35.00 -7.38 2.70
N ASP A 436 -35.51 -8.27 3.56
CA ASP A 436 -34.82 -8.73 4.77
C ASP A 436 -34.07 -10.01 4.45
N VAL A 437 -32.75 -9.92 4.45
CA VAL A 437 -31.82 -11.03 4.19
C VAL A 437 -31.94 -12.10 5.28
N GLN A 438 -32.26 -11.69 6.51
CA GLN A 438 -32.40 -12.62 7.63
C GLN A 438 -33.70 -13.45 7.52
N GLY A 439 -34.76 -12.83 7.01
CA GLY A 439 -36.06 -13.48 6.80
C GLY A 439 -36.28 -14.08 5.41
N ASP A 440 -35.32 -13.88 4.49
CA ASP A 440 -35.42 -14.19 3.05
C ASP A 440 -36.77 -13.74 2.44
N SER A 441 -37.16 -12.50 2.76
CA SER A 441 -38.50 -11.99 2.45
C SER A 441 -38.46 -10.55 1.94
N VAL A 442 -39.42 -10.21 1.07
CA VAL A 442 -39.66 -8.81 0.68
C VAL A 442 -40.44 -8.14 1.80
N LEU A 443 -39.82 -7.21 2.51
CA LEU A 443 -40.47 -6.44 3.58
C LEU A 443 -41.50 -5.47 3.01
N ARG A 444 -41.12 -4.76 1.94
CA ARG A 444 -41.95 -3.71 1.37
C ARG A 444 -41.62 -3.45 -0.09
N ARG A 445 -42.64 -3.04 -0.83
CA ARG A 445 -42.54 -2.59 -2.21
C ARG A 445 -43.25 -1.25 -2.34
N THR A 446 -42.59 -0.27 -2.95
CA THR A 446 -43.14 1.07 -3.22
C THR A 446 -42.85 1.47 -4.65
N GLY A 447 -43.52 2.51 -5.13
CA GLY A 447 -43.17 3.11 -6.40
C GLY A 447 -43.79 4.47 -6.58
N ALA A 448 -43.09 5.33 -7.33
CA ALA A 448 -43.54 6.67 -7.65
C ALA A 448 -43.61 6.82 -9.18
N SER A 449 -44.64 7.51 -9.67
CA SER A 449 -44.88 7.71 -11.10
C SER A 449 -44.92 9.19 -11.48
N ALA A 450 -44.52 9.52 -12.70
CA ALA A 450 -44.73 10.82 -13.34
C ALA A 450 -45.08 10.64 -14.83
N LEU A 451 -45.54 11.72 -15.46
CA LEU A 451 -45.68 11.79 -16.92
C LEU A 451 -44.30 11.61 -17.58
N ALA A 452 -44.27 10.86 -18.68
CA ALA A 452 -43.04 10.63 -19.44
C ALA A 452 -42.46 11.96 -19.94
N GLY A 453 -41.16 12.18 -19.70
CA GLY A 453 -40.45 13.40 -20.12
C GLY A 453 -40.58 14.60 -19.17
N THR A 454 -41.42 14.54 -18.12
CA THR A 454 -41.58 15.65 -17.16
C THR A 454 -41.05 15.34 -15.76
N GLY A 455 -40.73 14.07 -15.46
CA GLY A 455 -40.26 13.63 -14.15
C GLY A 455 -38.77 13.28 -14.11
N SER A 456 -38.06 13.75 -13.10
CA SER A 456 -36.69 13.30 -12.79
C SER A 456 -36.72 11.89 -12.17
N LEU A 457 -36.03 10.94 -12.80
CA LEU A 457 -35.93 9.55 -12.31
C LEU A 457 -35.37 9.47 -10.87
N PRO A 458 -34.30 10.20 -10.51
CA PRO A 458 -33.89 10.32 -9.11
C PRO A 458 -34.99 10.79 -8.17
N GLN A 459 -35.78 11.81 -8.56
CA GLN A 459 -36.87 12.32 -7.73
C GLN A 459 -37.97 11.28 -7.49
N LEU A 460 -38.28 10.47 -8.51
CA LEU A 460 -39.20 9.35 -8.36
C LEU A 460 -38.63 8.27 -7.44
N GLY A 461 -37.33 7.98 -7.55
CA GLY A 461 -36.61 7.10 -6.62
C GLY A 461 -36.70 7.60 -5.18
N LEU A 462 -36.37 8.86 -4.91
CA LEU A 462 -36.40 9.46 -3.57
C LEU A 462 -37.81 9.45 -2.97
N ARG A 463 -38.84 9.75 -3.77
CA ARG A 463 -40.24 9.64 -3.32
C ARG A 463 -40.58 8.19 -2.93
N ALA A 464 -40.24 7.22 -3.78
CA ALA A 464 -40.44 5.80 -3.47
C ALA A 464 -39.65 5.35 -2.22
N MET A 465 -38.44 5.89 -2.02
CA MET A 465 -37.60 5.63 -0.86
C MET A 465 -38.17 6.24 0.43
N SER A 466 -38.75 7.44 0.36
CA SER A 466 -39.33 8.11 1.54
C SER A 466 -40.47 7.28 2.18
N GLU A 467 -41.18 6.49 1.38
CA GLU A 467 -42.19 5.53 1.84
C GLU A 467 -41.61 4.21 2.38
N LEU A 468 -40.40 3.83 1.93
CA LEU A 468 -39.69 2.62 2.38
C LEU A 468 -38.91 2.86 3.68
N LEU A 469 -38.32 4.03 3.83
CA LEU A 469 -37.38 4.36 4.89
C LEU A 469 -37.94 4.13 6.31
N PRO A 470 -39.22 4.39 6.62
CA PRO A 470 -39.81 4.03 7.91
C PRO A 470 -39.75 2.53 8.24
N ALA A 471 -39.67 1.65 7.24
CA ALA A 471 -39.52 0.20 7.45
C ALA A 471 -38.06 -0.21 7.76
N LEU A 472 -37.09 0.65 7.48
CA LEU A 472 -35.65 0.46 7.78
C LEU A 472 -35.25 1.02 9.15
N LEU A 473 -36.12 1.81 9.79
CA LEU A 473 -35.83 2.55 11.01
C LEU A 473 -36.56 1.94 12.21
N GLU A 474 -35.96 2.05 13.39
CA GLU A 474 -36.65 1.67 14.64
C GLU A 474 -37.87 2.58 14.90
N PRO A 475 -38.99 2.07 15.48
CA PRO A 475 -40.22 2.84 15.69
C PRO A 475 -40.08 4.13 16.51
N SER A 476 -39.03 4.23 17.33
CA SER A 476 -38.71 5.41 18.16
C SER A 476 -37.94 6.50 17.40
N ARG A 477 -37.53 6.24 16.15
CA ARG A 477 -36.59 7.08 15.42
C ARG A 477 -37.30 7.98 14.42
N GLN A 478 -37.15 9.29 14.61
CA GLN A 478 -37.60 10.28 13.64
C GLN A 478 -36.45 10.59 12.67
N VAL A 479 -36.68 10.34 11.38
CA VAL A 479 -35.85 10.85 10.29
C VAL A 479 -36.66 11.91 9.56
N ASP A 480 -36.02 13.01 9.20
CA ASP A 480 -36.66 14.04 8.38
C ASP A 480 -36.84 13.53 6.95
N LEU A 481 -37.97 12.85 6.73
CA LEU A 481 -38.35 12.31 5.43
C LEU A 481 -38.58 13.43 4.41
N ALA A 482 -38.97 14.63 4.87
CA ALA A 482 -39.11 15.80 4.01
C ALA A 482 -37.74 16.18 3.46
N ALA A 483 -36.71 16.32 4.31
CA ALA A 483 -35.33 16.59 3.86
C ALA A 483 -34.75 15.53 2.91
N LEU A 484 -35.19 14.26 2.96
CA LEU A 484 -34.81 13.21 2.00
C LEU A 484 -35.53 13.39 0.65
N SER A 485 -36.82 13.67 0.68
CA SER A 485 -37.67 13.84 -0.51
C SER A 485 -37.54 15.23 -1.18
N GLU A 486 -37.04 16.22 -0.44
CA GLU A 486 -36.80 17.60 -0.89
C GLU A 486 -35.34 17.85 -1.29
N ARG A 487 -34.47 16.82 -1.24
CA ARG A 487 -33.11 16.92 -1.80
C ARG A 487 -33.18 17.35 -3.25
N SER A 488 -32.42 18.38 -3.61
CA SER A 488 -32.30 18.83 -5.00
C SER A 488 -31.60 17.74 -5.84
N PRO A 489 -32.26 17.17 -6.87
CA PRO A 489 -31.63 16.27 -7.83
C PRO A 489 -30.41 16.92 -8.51
N GLU A 490 -30.46 18.24 -8.73
CA GLU A 490 -29.40 19.02 -9.33
C GLU A 490 -28.17 19.11 -8.40
N ALA A 491 -28.38 19.21 -7.09
CA ALA A 491 -27.30 19.18 -6.11
C ALA A 491 -26.59 17.82 -6.10
N ILE A 492 -27.34 16.72 -6.06
CA ILE A 492 -26.76 15.37 -6.09
C ILE A 492 -26.11 15.09 -7.46
N ALA A 493 -26.71 15.56 -8.57
CA ALA A 493 -26.10 15.46 -9.91
C ALA A 493 -24.72 16.12 -9.96
N SER A 494 -24.65 17.34 -9.42
CA SER A 494 -23.42 18.10 -9.34
C SER A 494 -22.40 17.38 -8.47
N PHE A 495 -22.81 16.87 -7.31
CA PHE A 495 -21.92 16.10 -6.44
C PHE A 495 -21.34 14.85 -7.12
N LEU A 496 -22.18 14.04 -7.78
CA LEU A 496 -21.76 12.82 -8.49
C LEU A 496 -20.82 13.12 -9.65
N ARG A 497 -21.09 14.20 -10.40
CA ARG A 497 -20.16 14.66 -11.43
C ARG A 497 -18.84 15.08 -10.80
N GLY A 498 -18.87 15.74 -9.65
CA GLY A 498 -17.68 16.04 -8.86
C GLY A 498 -16.86 14.80 -8.51
N GLU A 499 -17.50 13.73 -8.04
CA GLU A 499 -16.83 12.45 -7.72
C GLU A 499 -16.19 11.80 -8.95
N GLN A 500 -16.88 11.83 -10.10
CA GLN A 500 -16.34 11.30 -11.36
C GLN A 500 -15.09 12.07 -11.80
N GLU A 501 -15.16 13.40 -11.78
CA GLU A 501 -14.03 14.27 -12.16
C GLU A 501 -12.85 14.10 -11.19
N TYR A 502 -13.12 14.02 -9.89
CA TYR A 502 -12.09 13.82 -8.85
C TYR A 502 -11.33 12.51 -9.07
N ARG A 503 -12.06 11.42 -9.37
CA ARG A 503 -11.50 10.10 -9.68
C ARG A 503 -10.55 10.11 -10.88
N GLN A 504 -10.66 11.08 -11.78
CA GLN A 504 -9.86 11.23 -12.98
C GLN A 504 -8.83 12.36 -12.88
N LEU A 505 -8.53 12.87 -11.68
CA LEU A 505 -7.60 13.98 -11.45
C LEU A 505 -8.06 15.34 -12.02
N HIS A 506 -9.31 15.49 -12.49
CA HIS A 506 -9.85 16.77 -12.94
C HIS A 506 -10.30 17.62 -11.74
N PHE A 507 -9.38 17.90 -10.81
CA PHE A 507 -9.69 18.48 -9.50
C PHE A 507 -10.37 19.85 -9.57
N ASP A 508 -10.04 20.67 -10.56
CA ASP A 508 -10.69 21.97 -10.77
C ASP A 508 -12.15 21.83 -11.22
N SER A 509 -12.42 20.87 -12.13
CA SER A 509 -13.80 20.51 -12.51
C SER A 509 -14.57 19.94 -11.32
N ALA A 510 -13.94 19.02 -10.59
CA ALA A 510 -14.51 18.41 -9.40
C ALA A 510 -14.88 19.46 -8.35
N LEU A 511 -13.97 20.39 -8.04
CA LEU A 511 -14.19 21.47 -7.08
C LEU A 511 -15.38 22.34 -7.47
N ARG A 512 -15.48 22.76 -8.73
CA ARG A 512 -16.64 23.55 -9.22
C ARG A 512 -17.95 22.79 -9.00
N HIS A 513 -17.96 21.50 -9.31
CA HIS A 513 -19.14 20.64 -9.14
C HIS A 513 -19.53 20.45 -7.67
N TYR A 514 -18.58 20.27 -6.77
CA TYR A 514 -18.85 20.22 -5.33
C TYR A 514 -19.36 21.56 -4.79
N VAL A 515 -18.79 22.68 -5.20
CA VAL A 515 -19.26 24.02 -4.80
C VAL A 515 -20.69 24.27 -5.31
N ALA A 516 -20.99 23.92 -6.56
CA ALA A 516 -22.34 24.00 -7.11
C ALA A 516 -23.34 23.14 -6.32
N ALA A 517 -22.95 21.92 -5.94
CA ALA A 517 -23.78 21.04 -5.12
C ALA A 517 -24.13 21.67 -3.75
N ILE A 518 -23.19 22.37 -3.11
CA ILE A 518 -23.40 23.05 -1.82
C ILE A 518 -24.28 24.31 -1.98
N GLN A 519 -24.14 25.03 -3.10
CA GLN A 519 -24.95 26.21 -3.39
C GLN A 519 -26.41 25.83 -3.62
N GLU A 520 -26.62 24.71 -4.30
CA GLU A 520 -27.95 24.18 -4.63
C GLU A 520 -28.62 23.52 -3.42
N ASP A 521 -27.88 22.69 -2.67
CA ASP A 521 -28.35 22.12 -1.40
C ASP A 521 -27.26 22.22 -0.33
N SER A 522 -27.38 23.25 0.51
CA SER A 522 -26.42 23.46 1.58
C SER A 522 -26.42 22.35 2.65
N ALA A 523 -27.48 21.53 2.74
CA ALA A 523 -27.49 20.40 3.65
C ALA A 523 -26.60 19.23 3.17
N LEU A 524 -26.12 19.24 1.91
CA LEU A 524 -25.18 18.24 1.38
C LEU A 524 -23.75 18.49 1.85
N SER A 525 -23.52 18.38 3.16
CA SER A 525 -22.23 18.70 3.80
C SER A 525 -21.08 17.80 3.33
N LEU A 526 -21.38 16.63 2.76
CA LEU A 526 -20.39 15.74 2.13
C LEU A 526 -19.72 16.39 0.91
N ALA A 527 -20.46 17.20 0.14
CA ALA A 527 -19.89 17.96 -0.97
C ALA A 527 -18.83 18.96 -0.48
N ALA A 528 -19.03 19.58 0.69
CA ALA A 528 -18.03 20.46 1.29
C ALA A 528 -16.76 19.69 1.71
N LEU A 529 -16.93 18.49 2.26
CA LEU A 529 -15.79 17.62 2.58
C LEU A 529 -14.97 17.27 1.33
N LYS A 530 -15.64 16.80 0.27
CA LYS A 530 -15.00 16.39 -0.99
C LYS A 530 -14.41 17.58 -1.76
N GLY A 531 -15.11 18.72 -1.78
CA GLY A 531 -14.58 19.98 -2.28
C GLY A 531 -13.31 20.42 -1.55
N GLY A 532 -13.25 20.22 -0.22
CA GLY A 532 -12.04 20.46 0.56
C GLY A 532 -10.84 19.63 0.11
N LEU A 533 -11.07 18.37 -0.27
CA LEU A 533 -10.02 17.50 -0.84
C LEU A 533 -9.61 17.93 -2.24
N ALA A 534 -10.56 18.29 -3.11
CA ALA A 534 -10.25 18.77 -4.46
C ALA A 534 -9.46 20.10 -4.43
N ALA A 535 -9.87 21.03 -3.57
CA ALA A 535 -9.13 22.27 -3.32
C ALA A 535 -7.73 22.00 -2.78
N ALA A 536 -7.54 20.92 -2.03
CA ALA A 536 -6.23 20.55 -1.51
C ALA A 536 -5.25 20.13 -2.62
N TRP A 537 -5.73 19.37 -3.60
CA TRP A 537 -4.96 18.99 -4.78
C TRP A 537 -4.58 20.18 -5.67
N LEU A 538 -5.42 21.21 -5.70
CA LEU A 538 -5.18 22.45 -6.45
C LEU A 538 -4.31 23.46 -5.70
N GLU A 539 -3.75 23.09 -4.55
CA GLU A 539 -2.97 23.98 -3.69
C GLU A 539 -3.73 25.26 -3.28
N ARG A 540 -5.04 25.14 -3.03
CA ARG A 540 -5.94 26.24 -2.59
C ARG A 540 -6.27 26.12 -1.09
N PRO A 541 -5.31 26.40 -0.18
CA PRO A 541 -5.41 26.12 1.25
C PRO A 541 -6.57 26.82 1.95
N ALA A 542 -6.80 28.11 1.65
CA ALA A 542 -7.85 28.89 2.28
C ALA A 542 -9.25 28.35 1.95
N GLU A 543 -9.43 27.89 0.72
CA GLU A 543 -10.68 27.28 0.28
C GLU A 543 -10.85 25.86 0.80
N ALA A 544 -9.78 25.06 0.80
CA ALA A 544 -9.78 23.73 1.41
C ALA A 544 -10.19 23.81 2.89
N GLN A 545 -9.56 24.70 3.67
CA GLN A 545 -9.90 24.94 5.07
C GLN A 545 -11.33 25.45 5.24
N SER A 546 -11.78 26.36 4.40
CA SER A 546 -13.15 26.91 4.46
C SER A 546 -14.21 25.82 4.22
N LEU A 547 -14.01 24.97 3.21
CA LEU A 547 -14.91 23.87 2.85
C LEU A 547 -14.90 22.76 3.92
N LEU A 548 -13.73 22.36 4.42
CA LEU A 548 -13.61 21.42 5.53
C LEU A 548 -14.26 21.97 6.82
N ALA A 549 -14.13 23.27 7.10
CA ALA A 549 -14.77 23.91 8.23
C ALA A 549 -16.31 23.94 8.10
N ILE A 550 -16.86 24.06 6.88
CA ILE A 550 -18.30 23.89 6.64
C ILE A 550 -18.73 22.47 7.02
N ALA A 551 -17.99 21.45 6.59
CA ALA A 551 -18.29 20.05 6.92
C ALA A 551 -18.25 19.80 8.45
N VAL A 552 -17.24 20.33 9.16
CA VAL A 552 -17.13 20.21 10.62
C VAL A 552 -18.22 20.99 11.36
N ARG A 553 -18.57 22.22 10.94
CA ARG A 553 -19.66 22.98 11.58
C ARG A 553 -21.02 22.28 11.43
N ARG A 554 -21.22 21.57 10.32
CA ARG A 554 -22.43 20.79 10.03
C ARG A 554 -22.30 19.32 10.42
N GLN A 555 -21.42 19.01 11.38
CA GLN A 555 -21.11 17.65 11.80
C GLN A 555 -22.34 16.81 12.21
N ASN A 556 -23.42 17.43 12.71
CA ASN A 556 -24.66 16.72 13.05
C ASN A 556 -25.35 16.10 11.83
N LEU A 557 -25.01 16.54 10.62
CA LEU A 557 -25.50 16.02 9.35
C LEU A 557 -24.58 14.94 8.75
N LEU A 558 -23.43 14.66 9.38
CA LEU A 558 -22.42 13.73 8.87
C LEU A 558 -22.29 12.50 9.79
N PRO A 559 -22.30 11.27 9.22
CA PRO A 559 -21.85 10.08 9.94
C PRO A 559 -20.48 10.28 10.60
N ARG A 560 -20.24 9.62 11.74
CA ARG A 560 -19.01 9.76 12.53
C ARG A 560 -17.73 9.62 11.70
N LYS A 561 -17.69 8.69 10.73
CA LYS A 561 -16.53 8.47 9.85
C LYS A 561 -16.15 9.75 9.08
N TYR A 562 -17.14 10.49 8.54
CA TYR A 562 -16.90 11.73 7.79
C TYR A 562 -16.50 12.89 8.70
N ARG A 563 -16.99 12.93 9.93
CA ARG A 563 -16.54 13.91 10.93
C ARG A 563 -15.06 13.72 11.26
N LEU A 564 -14.68 12.50 11.61
CA LEU A 564 -13.28 12.12 11.88
C LEU A 564 -12.38 12.43 10.68
N PHE A 565 -12.85 12.12 9.47
CA PHE A 565 -12.13 12.42 8.24
C PHE A 565 -11.97 13.94 8.01
N ALA A 566 -13.02 14.74 8.22
CA ALA A 566 -12.96 16.20 8.10
C ALA A 566 -11.99 16.84 9.11
N GLU A 567 -12.03 16.37 10.37
CA GLU A 567 -11.08 16.77 11.42
C GLU A 567 -9.64 16.41 11.04
N GLY A 568 -9.42 15.21 10.48
CA GLY A 568 -8.13 14.78 9.95
C GLY A 568 -7.62 15.71 8.84
N GLY A 569 -8.48 16.10 7.92
CA GLY A 569 -8.15 17.05 6.85
C GLY A 569 -7.75 18.44 7.37
N LEU A 570 -8.44 18.97 8.38
CA LEU A 570 -8.05 20.25 9.01
C LEU A 570 -6.70 20.15 9.72
N ARG A 571 -6.43 19.02 10.40
CA ARG A 571 -5.14 18.76 11.07
C ARG A 571 -3.99 18.63 10.07
N TYR A 572 -4.23 17.96 8.95
CA TYR A 572 -3.27 17.89 7.83
C TYR A 572 -2.89 19.30 7.36
N TRP A 573 -3.87 20.18 7.15
CA TRP A 573 -3.60 21.57 6.75
C TRP A 573 -2.94 22.43 7.82
N ALA A 574 -3.09 22.08 9.09
CA ALA A 574 -2.37 22.70 10.19
C ALA A 574 -0.92 22.18 10.33
N GLY A 575 -0.52 21.19 9.51
CA GLY A 575 0.78 20.52 9.63
C GLY A 575 0.88 19.56 10.81
N ASP A 576 -0.23 19.24 11.49
CA ASP A 576 -0.29 18.33 12.63
C ASP A 576 -0.48 16.88 12.16
N ALA A 577 0.63 16.27 11.73
CA ALA A 577 0.65 14.95 11.12
C ALA A 577 0.14 13.84 12.05
N ASP A 578 0.56 13.82 13.32
CA ASP A 578 0.18 12.76 14.27
C ASP A 578 -1.32 12.78 14.55
N SER A 579 -1.88 13.97 14.77
CA SER A 579 -3.31 14.12 14.98
C SER A 579 -4.10 13.80 13.71
N ALA A 580 -3.59 14.15 12.52
CA ALA A 580 -4.21 13.79 11.25
C ALA A 580 -4.24 12.27 11.04
N VAL A 581 -3.10 11.59 11.25
CA VAL A 581 -3.00 10.12 11.21
C VAL A 581 -3.98 9.46 12.17
N SER A 582 -4.06 9.95 13.41
CA SER A 582 -4.99 9.44 14.40
C SER A 582 -6.45 9.56 13.94
N SER A 583 -6.84 10.72 13.42
CA SER A 583 -8.18 10.96 12.89
C SER A 583 -8.52 10.05 11.71
N PHE A 584 -7.63 9.94 10.72
CA PHE A 584 -7.86 9.08 9.55
C PHE A 584 -7.90 7.59 9.92
N ARG A 585 -7.04 7.12 10.84
CA ARG A 585 -7.10 5.74 11.34
C ARG A 585 -8.40 5.44 12.08
N GLN A 586 -8.93 6.39 12.85
CA GLN A 586 -10.24 6.22 13.49
C GLN A 586 -11.39 6.18 12.47
N ALA A 587 -11.31 6.97 11.39
CA ALA A 587 -12.26 6.88 10.29
C ALA A 587 -12.19 5.51 9.58
N LEU A 588 -10.97 5.00 9.34
CA LEU A 588 -10.74 3.67 8.77
C LEU A 588 -11.17 2.53 9.71
N ALA A 589 -11.14 2.72 11.03
CA ALA A 589 -11.68 1.73 11.96
C ALA A 589 -13.21 1.57 11.83
N GLU A 590 -13.92 2.63 11.41
CA GLU A 590 -15.36 2.58 11.12
C GLU A 590 -15.67 2.01 9.72
N ASP A 591 -14.77 2.23 8.76
CA ASP A 591 -14.87 1.77 7.38
C ASP A 591 -13.48 1.43 6.79
N PRO A 592 -13.00 0.19 6.95
CA PRO A 592 -11.66 -0.22 6.50
C PRO A 592 -11.50 -0.24 4.98
N ARG A 593 -12.60 -0.20 4.22
CA ARG A 593 -12.61 -0.24 2.76
C ARG A 593 -12.73 1.14 2.12
N TRP A 594 -12.61 2.20 2.92
CA TRP A 594 -12.78 3.57 2.43
C TRP A 594 -11.52 4.07 1.71
N THR A 595 -11.58 4.04 0.38
CA THR A 595 -10.48 4.41 -0.54
C THR A 595 -9.89 5.79 -0.23
N GLU A 596 -10.72 6.82 -0.04
CA GLU A 596 -10.26 8.20 0.20
C GLU A 596 -9.62 8.37 1.58
N ALA A 597 -10.06 7.62 2.58
CA ALA A 597 -9.43 7.59 3.90
C ALA A 597 -8.02 6.99 3.85
N TRP A 598 -7.83 5.92 3.07
CA TRP A 598 -6.50 5.39 2.78
C TRP A 598 -5.66 6.38 1.97
N MET A 599 -6.25 7.01 0.95
CA MET A 599 -5.57 8.04 0.16
C MET A 599 -5.08 9.19 1.04
N SER A 600 -5.95 9.80 1.86
CA SER A 600 -5.59 10.91 2.74
C SER A 600 -4.61 10.51 3.85
N LEU A 601 -4.65 9.25 4.31
CA LEU A 601 -3.61 8.75 5.21
C LEU A 601 -2.25 8.70 4.51
N GLY A 602 -2.22 8.24 3.26
CA GLY A 602 -1.03 8.28 2.40
C GLY A 602 -0.52 9.70 2.17
N GLU A 603 -1.40 10.66 1.91
CA GLU A 603 -1.05 12.09 1.77
C GLU A 603 -0.32 12.62 3.02
N VAL A 604 -0.83 12.32 4.23
CA VAL A 604 -0.18 12.75 5.47
C VAL A 604 1.23 12.16 5.57
N TYR A 605 1.37 10.86 5.32
CA TYR A 605 2.67 10.19 5.37
C TYR A 605 3.64 10.71 4.32
N TYR A 606 3.15 10.97 3.11
CA TYR A 606 3.98 11.40 1.99
C TYR A 606 4.39 12.88 2.10
N HIS A 607 3.52 13.76 2.64
CA HIS A 607 3.76 15.20 2.67
C HIS A 607 4.24 15.74 4.01
N LEU A 608 3.78 15.21 5.14
CA LEU A 608 4.05 15.80 6.45
C LEU A 608 5.07 15.04 7.30
N LEU A 609 5.25 13.74 7.07
CA LEU A 609 6.21 12.94 7.84
C LEU A 609 7.57 12.80 7.14
N PRO A 610 8.68 12.87 7.88
CA PRO A 610 10.00 12.62 7.32
C PRO A 610 10.22 11.16 6.91
N ARG A 611 11.08 10.99 5.90
CA ARG A 611 11.57 9.68 5.44
C ARG A 611 12.62 9.11 6.39
N ALA A 612 12.21 8.74 7.59
CA ALA A 612 12.94 7.78 8.41
C ALA A 612 12.29 6.41 8.20
N SER A 613 12.90 5.52 7.42
CA SER A 613 12.48 4.11 7.29
C SER A 613 12.20 3.53 8.69
N PRO A 614 11.00 2.99 8.97
CA PRO A 614 10.04 2.32 8.07
C PRO A 614 8.94 3.21 7.45
N LEU A 615 8.97 4.53 7.61
CA LEU A 615 7.87 5.41 7.18
C LEU A 615 7.63 5.46 5.66
N ASP A 616 8.64 5.18 4.83
CA ASP A 616 8.48 5.05 3.36
C ASP A 616 7.50 3.92 2.98
N SER A 617 7.39 2.88 3.82
CA SER A 617 6.42 1.80 3.63
C SER A 617 4.99 2.24 3.90
N LEU A 618 4.76 3.27 4.73
CA LEU A 618 3.39 3.61 5.17
C LEU A 618 2.64 4.45 4.14
N ALA A 619 3.29 5.44 3.52
CA ALA A 619 2.69 6.21 2.43
C ALA A 619 2.35 5.29 1.25
N GLU A 620 3.33 4.50 0.82
CA GLU A 620 3.18 3.53 -0.27
C GLU A 620 2.12 2.48 0.07
N ALA A 621 2.13 1.90 1.28
CA ALA A 621 1.11 0.93 1.69
C ALA A 621 -0.30 1.55 1.69
N ALA A 622 -0.44 2.80 2.15
CA ALA A 622 -1.72 3.49 2.15
C ALA A 622 -2.22 3.76 0.72
N PHE A 623 -1.35 4.25 -0.18
CA PHE A 623 -1.71 4.45 -1.59
C PHE A 623 -1.99 3.11 -2.31
N ALA A 624 -1.19 2.07 -2.05
CA ALA A 624 -1.39 0.74 -2.60
C ALA A 624 -2.71 0.13 -2.12
N GLU A 625 -3.08 0.34 -0.85
CA GLU A 625 -4.36 -0.12 -0.32
C GLU A 625 -5.54 0.63 -0.93
N ALA A 626 -5.44 1.96 -1.10
CA ALA A 626 -6.42 2.74 -1.84
C ALA A 626 -6.60 2.21 -3.28
N HIS A 627 -5.51 1.99 -4.00
CA HIS A 627 -5.53 1.43 -5.36
C HIS A 627 -6.04 -0.03 -5.41
N ARG A 628 -5.79 -0.83 -4.37
CA ARG A 628 -6.28 -2.20 -4.26
C ARG A 628 -7.80 -2.22 -4.10
N LEU A 629 -8.34 -1.30 -3.30
CA LEU A 629 -9.77 -1.15 -3.05
C LEU A 629 -10.51 -0.62 -4.28
N ASP A 630 -9.96 0.41 -4.93
CA ASP A 630 -10.50 1.02 -6.14
C ASP A 630 -9.36 1.24 -7.18
N PRO A 631 -9.15 0.29 -8.11
CA PRO A 631 -8.10 0.39 -9.13
C PRO A 631 -8.29 1.54 -10.12
N ASP A 632 -9.53 2.02 -10.27
CA ASP A 632 -9.89 3.11 -11.17
C ASP A 632 -9.75 4.48 -10.46
N PHE A 633 -9.46 4.48 -9.15
CA PHE A 633 -9.15 5.69 -8.38
C PHE A 633 -7.71 6.17 -8.67
N THR A 634 -7.59 7.04 -9.67
CA THR A 634 -6.31 7.51 -10.18
C THR A 634 -5.45 8.37 -9.24
N PRO A 635 -5.98 9.09 -8.21
CA PRO A 635 -5.12 9.84 -7.28
C PRO A 635 -4.07 8.98 -6.58
N ALA A 636 -4.44 7.76 -6.15
CA ALA A 636 -3.49 6.83 -5.53
C ALA A 636 -2.41 6.41 -6.52
N LEU A 637 -2.80 6.17 -7.78
CA LEU A 637 -1.90 5.76 -8.85
C LEU A 637 -0.87 6.85 -9.17
N TYR A 638 -1.25 8.13 -9.15
CA TYR A 638 -0.33 9.27 -9.32
C TYR A 638 0.82 9.21 -8.29
N HIS A 639 0.49 9.05 -7.01
CA HIS A 639 1.51 8.96 -5.95
C HIS A 639 2.34 7.68 -6.01
N LEU A 640 1.77 6.56 -6.42
CA LEU A 640 2.52 5.32 -6.61
C LEU A 640 3.58 5.48 -7.72
N VAL A 641 3.25 6.15 -8.82
CA VAL A 641 4.25 6.49 -9.87
C VAL A 641 5.35 7.36 -9.29
N ALA A 642 5.00 8.48 -8.64
CA ALA A 642 5.97 9.42 -8.08
C ALA A 642 6.89 8.76 -7.04
N THR A 643 6.34 7.90 -6.19
CA THR A 643 7.08 7.16 -5.15
C THR A 643 8.05 6.16 -5.77
N ALA A 644 7.62 5.40 -6.78
CA ALA A 644 8.49 4.46 -7.49
C ALA A 644 9.64 5.17 -8.21
N LEU A 645 9.38 6.33 -8.84
CA LEU A 645 10.42 7.17 -9.45
C LEU A 645 11.46 7.65 -8.41
N LEU A 646 10.99 8.11 -7.25
CA LEU A 646 11.84 8.52 -6.12
C LEU A 646 12.68 7.39 -5.52
N ARG A 647 12.31 6.13 -5.74
CA ARG A 647 13.09 4.95 -5.32
C ARG A 647 14.01 4.44 -6.42
N GLY A 648 13.94 5.02 -7.62
CA GLY A 648 14.65 4.53 -8.80
C GLY A 648 14.06 3.24 -9.39
N GLU A 649 12.84 2.87 -9.01
CA GLU A 649 12.13 1.66 -9.46
C GLU A 649 11.41 1.94 -10.78
N THR A 650 12.17 2.20 -11.83
CA THR A 650 11.64 2.73 -13.11
C THR A 650 10.65 1.81 -13.81
N ASP A 651 10.81 0.49 -13.67
CA ASP A 651 9.92 -0.49 -14.31
C ASP A 651 8.55 -0.53 -13.60
N LEU A 652 8.56 -0.49 -12.27
CA LEU A 652 7.33 -0.41 -11.47
C LEU A 652 6.60 0.90 -11.71
N ALA A 653 7.35 2.01 -11.71
CA ALA A 653 6.81 3.33 -12.01
C ALA A 653 6.15 3.35 -13.41
N ARG A 654 6.79 2.71 -14.41
CA ARG A 654 6.24 2.61 -15.76
C ARG A 654 4.93 1.83 -15.81
N ALA A 655 4.85 0.70 -15.10
CA ALA A 655 3.62 -0.10 -15.06
C ALA A 655 2.42 0.69 -14.47
N TYR A 656 2.65 1.44 -13.39
CA TYR A 656 1.63 2.32 -12.83
C TYR A 656 1.26 3.45 -13.78
N PHE A 657 2.26 4.06 -14.43
CA PHE A 657 2.03 5.18 -15.34
C PHE A 657 1.28 4.77 -16.61
N ASP A 658 1.56 3.59 -17.16
CA ASP A 658 0.83 3.05 -18.31
C ASP A 658 -0.65 2.84 -17.98
N THR A 659 -0.95 2.39 -16.75
CA THR A 659 -2.31 2.27 -16.25
C THR A 659 -2.99 3.64 -16.16
N LEU A 660 -2.31 4.63 -15.57
CA LEU A 660 -2.82 6.01 -15.42
C LEU A 660 -3.12 6.67 -16.78
N ARG A 661 -2.27 6.42 -17.78
CA ARG A 661 -2.46 6.96 -19.13
C ARG A 661 -3.71 6.40 -19.82
N THR A 662 -4.12 5.19 -19.46
CA THR A 662 -5.30 4.52 -20.05
C THR A 662 -6.60 4.75 -19.29
N SER A 663 -6.56 5.39 -18.11
CA SER A 663 -7.74 5.57 -17.24
C SER A 663 -8.53 6.85 -17.50
N GLY A 664 -8.18 7.64 -18.53
CA GLY A 664 -8.83 8.92 -18.83
C GLY A 664 -8.50 10.04 -17.84
N ALA A 665 -7.40 9.92 -17.10
CA ALA A 665 -6.97 10.94 -16.13
C ALA A 665 -6.57 12.27 -16.80
N ASP A 666 -6.60 13.38 -16.07
CA ASP A 666 -6.19 14.70 -16.55
C ASP A 666 -4.79 14.68 -17.14
N THR A 667 -4.67 15.06 -18.41
CA THR A 667 -3.39 15.11 -19.13
C THR A 667 -2.39 16.11 -18.53
N THR A 668 -2.89 17.17 -17.90
CA THR A 668 -2.07 18.17 -17.21
C THR A 668 -1.38 17.53 -16.02
N MET A 669 -2.13 16.77 -15.21
CA MET A 669 -1.57 16.01 -14.08
C MET A 669 -0.65 14.88 -14.55
N GLN A 670 -0.81 14.34 -15.75
CA GLN A 670 0.12 13.33 -16.29
C GLN A 670 1.44 13.91 -16.79
N LEU A 671 1.48 15.19 -17.15
CA LEU A 671 2.63 15.83 -17.82
C LEU A 671 3.94 15.77 -16.97
N PRO A 672 3.95 16.09 -15.67
CA PRO A 672 5.16 15.98 -14.85
C PRO A 672 5.77 14.57 -14.85
N LEU A 673 4.91 13.55 -14.76
CA LEU A 673 5.31 12.15 -14.77
C LEU A 673 5.84 11.74 -16.16
N ALA A 674 5.17 12.16 -17.23
CA ALA A 674 5.60 11.91 -18.60
C ALA A 674 7.00 12.49 -18.87
N LEU A 675 7.24 13.75 -18.49
CA LEU A 675 8.55 14.41 -18.61
C LEU A 675 9.64 13.65 -17.82
N SER A 676 9.30 13.18 -16.63
CA SER A 676 10.19 12.37 -15.80
C SER A 676 10.58 11.07 -16.50
N PHE A 677 9.61 10.32 -17.04
CA PHE A 677 9.88 9.07 -17.78
C PHE A 677 10.67 9.29 -19.05
N ASP A 678 10.33 10.33 -19.81
CA ASP A 678 11.01 10.64 -21.06
C ASP A 678 12.48 10.98 -20.82
N CYS A 679 12.76 11.77 -19.77
CA CYS A 679 14.13 12.08 -19.41
C CYS A 679 14.88 10.86 -18.88
N ILE A 680 14.25 10.05 -18.01
CA ILE A 680 14.87 8.81 -17.52
C ILE A 680 15.12 7.84 -18.68
N ALA A 681 14.26 7.77 -19.69
CA ALA A 681 14.45 6.85 -20.82
C ALA A 681 15.52 7.36 -21.79
N ARG A 682 15.42 8.62 -22.23
CA ARG A 682 16.19 9.19 -23.34
C ARG A 682 17.38 10.06 -22.89
N GLY A 683 17.50 10.31 -21.59
CA GLY A 683 18.44 11.25 -21.01
C GLY A 683 17.97 12.71 -21.11
N PRO A 684 18.65 13.65 -20.43
CA PRO A 684 18.26 15.06 -20.39
C PRO A 684 18.16 15.74 -21.76
N ALA A 685 19.02 15.36 -22.70
CA ALA A 685 19.01 15.89 -24.07
C ALA A 685 17.89 15.32 -24.95
N GLY A 686 17.24 14.23 -24.51
CA GLY A 686 16.15 13.59 -25.23
C GLY A 686 14.78 14.24 -24.99
N VAL A 687 14.69 15.25 -24.12
CA VAL A 687 13.47 16.00 -23.80
C VAL A 687 13.59 17.41 -24.34
N ASP A 688 12.55 17.87 -25.06
CA ASP A 688 12.44 19.28 -25.46
C ASP A 688 11.94 20.10 -24.27
N TRP A 689 12.86 20.45 -23.38
CA TRP A 689 12.55 21.24 -22.19
C TRP A 689 12.04 22.64 -22.52
N ALA A 690 12.49 23.23 -23.64
CA ALA A 690 12.04 24.55 -24.03
C ALA A 690 10.55 24.52 -24.40
N ASP A 691 10.11 23.47 -25.10
CA ASP A 691 8.69 23.27 -25.38
C ASP A 691 7.88 22.94 -24.13
N ALA A 692 8.38 22.06 -23.26
CA ALA A 692 7.72 21.73 -22.01
C ALA A 692 7.49 22.96 -21.12
N VAL A 693 8.51 23.82 -20.97
CA VAL A 693 8.42 25.07 -20.19
C VAL A 693 7.46 26.08 -20.83
N ARG A 694 7.39 26.17 -22.17
CA ARG A 694 6.42 27.03 -22.84
C ARG A 694 4.97 26.58 -22.62
N ARG A 695 4.73 25.27 -22.51
CA ARG A 695 3.39 24.71 -22.28
C ARG A 695 2.95 24.89 -20.84
N ASP A 696 3.79 24.44 -19.90
CA ASP A 696 3.52 24.55 -18.48
C ASP A 696 4.82 24.49 -17.66
N PRO A 697 5.36 25.65 -17.21
CA PRO A 697 6.56 25.68 -16.39
C PRO A 697 6.35 25.05 -15.00
N GLY A 698 5.12 25.02 -14.49
CA GLY A 698 4.79 24.37 -13.22
C GLY A 698 5.04 22.86 -13.29
N SER A 699 4.49 22.21 -14.31
CA SER A 699 4.71 20.78 -14.55
C SER A 699 6.19 20.40 -14.71
N VAL A 700 7.03 21.30 -15.27
CA VAL A 700 8.48 21.05 -15.39
C VAL A 700 9.17 21.09 -14.02
N LEU A 701 8.75 21.99 -13.12
CA LEU A 701 9.26 22.01 -11.75
C LEU A 701 8.81 20.78 -10.96
N GLU A 702 7.56 20.38 -11.11
CA GLU A 702 7.04 19.15 -10.48
C GLU A 702 7.75 17.90 -11.02
N ALA A 703 8.06 17.85 -12.31
CA ALA A 703 8.83 16.74 -12.90
C ALA A 703 10.23 16.61 -12.28
N ALA A 704 10.83 17.72 -11.82
CA ALA A 704 12.15 17.68 -11.19
C ALA A 704 12.13 17.04 -9.79
N HIS A 705 10.99 17.13 -9.08
CA HIS A 705 10.86 16.66 -7.69
C HIS A 705 11.15 15.17 -7.47
N PRO A 706 10.56 14.23 -8.25
CA PRO A 706 10.83 12.81 -8.06
C PRO A 706 12.24 12.39 -8.50
N LEU A 707 12.98 13.30 -9.17
CA LEU A 707 14.22 13.00 -9.86
C LEU A 707 15.48 13.27 -9.02
N ILE A 708 15.35 13.43 -7.71
CA ILE A 708 16.52 13.60 -6.82
C ILE A 708 17.23 12.26 -6.51
N ALA A 709 16.63 11.14 -6.89
CA ALA A 709 17.05 9.79 -6.52
C ALA A 709 17.99 9.14 -7.55
N GLY A 710 19.30 9.19 -7.28
CA GLY A 710 20.32 8.57 -8.12
C GLY A 710 20.87 9.47 -9.23
N PRO A 711 22.02 9.13 -9.84
CA PRO A 711 22.78 10.04 -10.69
C PRO A 711 22.05 10.40 -12.00
N LYS A 712 21.33 9.45 -12.61
CA LYS A 712 20.61 9.67 -13.88
C LYS A 712 19.42 10.60 -13.68
N GLN A 713 18.67 10.39 -12.61
CA GLN A 713 17.54 11.21 -12.23
C GLN A 713 18.02 12.63 -11.88
N ARG A 714 19.10 12.79 -11.11
CA ARG A 714 19.62 14.12 -10.77
C ARG A 714 20.04 14.92 -12.00
N ALA A 715 20.61 14.28 -13.01
CA ALA A 715 20.90 14.93 -14.29
C ALA A 715 19.62 15.45 -14.99
N CYS A 716 18.52 14.72 -14.88
CA CYS A 716 17.21 15.16 -15.39
C CYS A 716 16.65 16.34 -14.58
N ALA A 717 16.69 16.29 -13.25
CA ALA A 717 16.28 17.40 -12.40
C ALA A 717 17.09 18.68 -12.69
N HIS A 718 18.41 18.56 -12.87
CA HIS A 718 19.28 19.68 -13.26
C HIS A 718 18.82 20.31 -14.58
N ALA A 719 18.49 19.49 -15.58
CA ALA A 719 18.05 19.99 -16.88
C ALA A 719 16.69 20.68 -16.80
N ALA A 720 15.73 20.11 -16.07
CA ALA A 720 14.42 20.70 -15.84
C ALA A 720 14.53 22.08 -15.15
N TYR A 721 15.26 22.18 -14.04
CA TYR A 721 15.45 23.46 -13.34
C TYR A 721 16.19 24.50 -14.21
N ARG A 722 17.24 24.09 -14.94
CA ARG A 722 17.94 25.01 -15.85
C ARG A 722 17.04 25.55 -16.95
N ALA A 723 16.18 24.71 -17.52
CA ALA A 723 15.26 25.12 -18.58
C ALA A 723 14.24 26.16 -18.12
N VAL A 724 13.65 25.97 -16.92
CA VAL A 724 12.75 26.96 -16.32
C VAL A 724 13.49 28.27 -16.05
N LEU A 725 14.71 28.19 -15.48
CA LEU A 725 15.50 29.36 -15.13
C LEU A 725 15.93 30.21 -16.33
N GLN A 726 16.18 29.57 -17.49
CA GLN A 726 16.59 30.24 -18.73
C GLN A 726 15.43 30.90 -19.49
N THR A 727 14.18 30.65 -19.10
CA THR A 727 13.00 31.18 -19.81
C THR A 727 12.53 32.49 -19.17
N ALA A 728 12.56 33.57 -19.94
CA ALA A 728 12.11 34.89 -19.49
C ALA A 728 10.58 34.93 -19.29
N GLY A 729 10.11 35.70 -18.31
CA GLY A 729 8.68 35.90 -18.04
C GLY A 729 7.98 34.82 -17.21
N VAL A 730 8.70 33.79 -16.77
CA VAL A 730 8.17 32.75 -15.87
C VAL A 730 8.32 33.20 -14.41
N GLU A 731 7.22 33.21 -13.65
CA GLU A 731 7.19 33.55 -12.22
C GLU A 731 7.96 32.51 -11.38
N SER A 732 7.92 31.24 -11.79
CA SER A 732 8.50 30.09 -11.11
C SER A 732 10.05 30.01 -11.15
N ARG A 733 10.75 31.04 -11.67
CA ARG A 733 12.22 31.08 -11.72
C ARG A 733 12.87 31.04 -10.33
N TRP A 734 12.21 31.55 -9.30
CA TRP A 734 12.66 31.43 -7.92
C TRP A 734 12.75 29.96 -7.48
N GLY A 735 11.71 29.18 -7.77
CA GLY A 735 11.69 27.76 -7.44
C GLY A 735 12.77 26.98 -8.20
N ALA A 736 12.95 27.28 -9.49
CA ALA A 736 14.01 26.70 -10.30
C ALA A 736 15.41 26.99 -9.74
N LEU A 737 15.66 28.23 -9.30
CA LEU A 737 16.91 28.63 -8.68
C LEU A 737 17.14 27.87 -7.37
N LEU A 738 16.17 27.86 -6.46
CA LEU A 738 16.29 27.15 -5.18
C LEU A 738 16.52 25.65 -5.38
N GLY A 739 15.78 25.01 -6.28
CA GLY A 739 15.95 23.60 -6.59
C GLY A 739 17.36 23.29 -7.11
N LEU A 740 17.83 24.06 -8.10
CA LEU A 740 19.15 23.85 -8.70
C LEU A 740 20.30 24.19 -7.75
N GLN A 741 20.23 25.32 -7.03
CA GLN A 741 21.24 25.67 -6.03
C GLN A 741 21.27 24.62 -4.92
N GLY A 742 20.11 24.20 -4.39
CA GLY A 742 20.03 23.19 -3.35
C GLY A 742 20.66 21.86 -3.76
N MET A 743 20.44 21.42 -5.01
CA MET A 743 21.10 20.23 -5.56
C MET A 743 22.61 20.41 -5.71
N LEU A 744 23.08 21.53 -6.26
CA LEU A 744 24.52 21.79 -6.43
C LEU A 744 25.26 21.84 -5.08
N VAL A 745 24.64 22.45 -4.06
CA VAL A 745 25.17 22.45 -2.68
C VAL A 745 25.19 21.03 -2.13
N ALA A 746 24.09 20.29 -2.24
CA ALA A 746 24.01 18.91 -1.75
C ALA A 746 25.02 17.96 -2.40
N GLU A 747 25.34 18.19 -3.68
CA GLU A 747 26.34 17.42 -4.44
C GLU A 747 27.79 17.88 -4.22
N GLY A 748 28.00 19.06 -3.61
CA GLY A 748 29.32 19.67 -3.43
C GLY A 748 29.93 20.24 -4.72
N ARG A 749 29.08 20.68 -5.66
CA ARG A 749 29.48 21.21 -6.99
C ARG A 749 29.60 22.73 -6.99
N TYR A 750 30.44 23.26 -6.10
CA TYR A 750 30.52 24.71 -5.85
C TYR A 750 30.98 25.54 -7.07
N GLY A 751 31.80 24.97 -7.97
CA GLY A 751 32.20 25.66 -9.21
C GLY A 751 31.01 25.93 -10.14
N GLU A 752 30.04 25.02 -10.21
CA GLU A 752 28.80 25.24 -10.98
C GLU A 752 27.82 26.15 -10.24
N LEU A 753 27.83 26.14 -8.91
CA LEU A 753 27.06 27.05 -8.08
C LEU A 753 27.48 28.51 -8.31
N GLU A 754 28.79 28.77 -8.41
CA GLU A 754 29.32 30.11 -8.70
C GLU A 754 28.83 30.62 -10.07
N ILE A 755 28.89 29.76 -11.10
CA ILE A 755 28.37 30.07 -12.43
C ILE A 755 26.86 30.36 -12.39
N LEU A 756 26.11 29.53 -11.66
CA LEU A 756 24.66 29.73 -11.47
C LEU A 756 24.37 31.12 -10.88
N PHE A 757 24.99 31.48 -9.76
CA PHE A 757 24.77 32.77 -9.11
C PHE A 757 25.24 33.97 -9.93
N ALA A 758 26.31 33.82 -10.72
CA ALA A 758 26.73 34.85 -11.66
C ALA A 758 25.66 35.09 -12.74
N SER A 759 25.04 34.01 -13.25
CA SER A 759 24.02 34.08 -14.30
C SER A 759 22.66 34.59 -13.81
N THR A 760 22.28 34.33 -12.56
CA THR A 760 20.95 34.70 -12.03
C THR A 760 20.82 36.18 -11.71
N LYS A 761 21.94 36.87 -11.47
CA LYS A 761 21.98 38.34 -11.29
C LYS A 761 21.45 39.08 -12.52
N ALA A 762 21.73 38.57 -13.72
CA ALA A 762 21.21 39.15 -14.96
C ALA A 762 19.68 38.98 -15.10
N ALA A 763 19.07 38.12 -14.28
CA ALA A 763 17.66 37.77 -14.29
C ALA A 763 16.86 38.35 -13.11
N ASP A 764 17.46 39.27 -12.34
CA ASP A 764 16.92 39.91 -11.14
C ASP A 764 16.55 38.93 -10.00
N LEU A 765 17.29 37.82 -9.90
CA LEU A 765 17.11 36.83 -8.84
C LEU A 765 18.22 36.93 -7.77
N PRO A 766 17.98 36.42 -6.54
CA PRO A 766 19.00 36.36 -5.51
C PRO A 766 20.18 35.48 -5.95
N GLY A 767 21.26 36.10 -6.42
CA GLY A 767 22.48 35.38 -6.80
C GLY A 767 23.32 35.02 -5.58
N ARG A 768 24.50 35.65 -5.48
CA ARG A 768 25.47 35.42 -4.39
C ARG A 768 24.90 35.59 -2.98
N GLN A 769 23.76 36.26 -2.80
CA GLN A 769 23.09 36.43 -1.51
C GLN A 769 22.75 35.10 -0.81
N LEU A 770 22.50 34.04 -1.58
CA LEU A 770 22.19 32.72 -1.04
C LEU A 770 23.39 32.03 -0.37
N TYR A 771 24.63 32.49 -0.59
CA TYR A 771 25.80 31.94 0.12
C TYR A 771 25.67 32.03 1.64
N LEU A 772 24.97 33.05 2.16
CA LEU A 772 24.70 33.15 3.61
C LEU A 772 23.87 31.95 4.09
N TRP A 773 22.91 31.49 3.30
CA TRP A 773 22.09 30.32 3.60
C TRP A 773 22.87 29.03 3.39
N ASP A 774 23.58 28.93 2.27
CA ASP A 774 24.37 27.75 1.91
C ASP A 774 25.44 27.45 2.95
N ALA A 775 26.08 28.48 3.52
CA ALA A 775 27.06 28.34 4.57
C ALA A 775 26.47 27.77 5.88
N VAL A 776 25.20 28.03 6.18
CA VAL A 776 24.50 27.41 7.33
C VAL A 776 24.33 25.91 7.11
N ALA A 777 24.08 25.50 5.86
CA ALA A 777 23.97 24.09 5.48
C ALA A 777 25.34 23.39 5.37
N ASP A 778 26.34 24.11 4.84
CA ASP A 778 27.68 23.61 4.56
C ASP A 778 28.78 24.69 4.75
N SER A 779 29.59 24.49 5.79
CA SER A 779 30.69 25.40 6.15
C SER A 779 31.75 25.61 5.06
N ALA A 780 31.81 24.77 4.02
CA ALA A 780 32.73 24.98 2.91
C ALA A 780 32.53 26.33 2.19
N LEU A 781 31.34 26.92 2.33
CA LEU A 781 30.95 28.18 1.69
C LEU A 781 31.07 29.42 2.60
N ASP A 782 31.60 29.27 3.82
CA ASP A 782 31.77 30.38 4.78
C ASP A 782 32.58 31.55 4.21
N GLY A 783 33.58 31.27 3.37
CA GLY A 783 34.40 32.29 2.72
C GLY A 783 33.61 33.17 1.76
N GLU A 784 32.73 32.58 0.95
CA GLU A 784 31.85 33.33 0.05
C GLU A 784 30.75 34.07 0.82
N ALA A 785 30.17 33.42 1.84
CA ALA A 785 29.21 34.04 2.73
C ALA A 785 29.78 35.28 3.44
N ALA A 786 31.04 35.23 3.86
CA ALA A 786 31.72 36.37 4.48
C ALA A 786 31.86 37.56 3.52
N LYS A 787 32.17 37.33 2.24
CA LYS A 787 32.22 38.40 1.22
C LYS A 787 30.86 39.08 1.08
N VAL A 788 29.80 38.29 1.02
CA VAL A 788 28.41 38.78 0.92
C VAL A 788 28.00 39.55 2.18
N ALA A 789 28.36 39.07 3.37
CA ALA A 789 28.09 39.77 4.62
C ALA A 789 28.79 41.14 4.67
N VAL A 790 30.04 41.23 4.22
CA VAL A 790 30.78 42.50 4.13
C VAL A 790 30.12 43.46 3.15
N GLU A 791 29.70 42.99 1.97
CA GLU A 791 28.98 43.80 0.98
C GLU A 791 27.67 44.39 1.53
N ARG A 792 26.98 43.67 2.44
CA ARG A 792 25.73 44.13 3.06
C ARG A 792 25.91 45.17 4.18
N GLY A 793 27.10 45.29 4.74
CA GLY A 793 27.41 46.25 5.81
C GLY A 793 26.73 45.93 7.16
N SER A 794 26.81 46.88 8.09
CA SER A 794 26.35 46.73 9.48
C SER A 794 25.11 47.56 9.85
N ASP A 795 24.49 48.23 8.88
CA ASP A 795 23.25 48.98 9.09
C ASP A 795 22.04 48.03 9.01
N TYR A 796 21.76 47.38 10.13
CA TYR A 796 20.67 46.40 10.21
C TYR A 796 19.29 47.05 10.12
N ALA A 797 19.13 48.31 10.54
CA ALA A 797 17.83 48.97 10.58
C ALA A 797 17.27 49.26 9.19
N ALA A 798 18.14 49.47 8.19
CA ALA A 798 17.76 49.71 6.80
C ALA A 798 17.54 48.42 5.98
N MET A 799 17.79 47.24 6.57
CA MET A 799 17.80 45.97 5.83
C MET A 799 16.43 45.26 5.89
N PRO A 800 15.92 44.70 4.78
CA PRO A 800 14.67 43.93 4.79
C PRO A 800 14.74 42.69 5.69
N GLY A 801 13.59 42.30 6.27
CA GLY A 801 13.48 41.15 7.18
C GLY A 801 14.15 39.86 6.68
N PRO A 802 13.87 39.36 5.46
CA PRO A 802 14.50 38.15 4.94
C PRO A 802 16.02 38.24 4.83
N ASN A 803 16.52 39.43 4.52
CA ASN A 803 17.95 39.68 4.43
C ASN A 803 18.62 39.70 5.80
N LEU A 804 17.95 40.28 6.80
CA LEU A 804 18.36 40.22 8.20
C LEU A 804 18.36 38.80 8.73
N TRP A 805 17.35 38.00 8.40
CA TRP A 805 17.30 36.59 8.79
C TRP A 805 18.45 35.78 8.19
N LEU A 806 18.72 35.90 6.89
CA LEU A 806 19.85 35.21 6.25
C LEU A 806 21.19 35.55 6.90
N LEU A 807 21.44 36.84 7.12
CA LEU A 807 22.65 37.30 7.80
C LEU A 807 22.70 36.81 9.25
N GLY A 808 21.59 36.91 9.98
CA GLY A 808 21.47 36.48 11.37
C GLY A 808 21.65 34.97 11.55
N ALA A 809 21.11 34.15 10.64
CA ALA A 809 21.28 32.71 10.63
C ALA A 809 22.75 32.32 10.42
N TRP A 810 23.45 32.98 9.49
CA TRP A 810 24.88 32.78 9.27
C TRP A 810 25.74 33.27 10.45
N GLU A 811 25.45 34.45 11.00
CA GLU A 811 26.13 34.94 12.21
C GLU A 811 25.90 34.00 13.40
N ALA A 812 24.71 33.42 13.51
CA ALA A 812 24.41 32.42 14.53
C ALA A 812 25.15 31.11 14.28
N HIS A 813 25.30 30.67 13.02
CA HIS A 813 26.11 29.51 12.65
C HIS A 813 27.57 29.70 13.10
N ARG A 814 28.09 30.92 12.97
CA ARG A 814 29.46 31.29 13.40
C ARG A 814 29.61 31.59 14.89
N GLY A 815 28.52 31.62 15.65
CA GLY A 815 28.53 31.91 17.08
C GLY A 815 28.72 33.39 17.45
N ASN A 816 28.44 34.33 16.53
CA ASN A 816 28.58 35.77 16.78
C ASN A 816 27.39 36.33 17.58
N ALA A 817 27.37 36.04 18.89
CA ALA A 817 26.26 36.41 19.76
C ALA A 817 25.91 37.92 19.77
N PRO A 818 26.87 38.87 19.75
CA PRO A 818 26.56 40.29 19.65
C PRO A 818 25.81 40.67 18.37
N ALA A 819 26.19 40.14 17.22
CA ALA A 819 25.51 40.42 15.95
C ALA A 819 24.09 39.84 15.95
N VAL A 820 23.94 38.57 16.36
CA VAL A 820 22.64 37.90 16.41
C VAL A 820 21.66 38.63 17.32
N ARG A 821 22.10 39.09 18.50
CA ARG A 821 21.23 39.87 19.41
C ARG A 821 20.75 41.19 18.79
N ARG A 822 21.63 41.91 18.08
CA ARG A 822 21.23 43.15 17.39
C ARG A 822 20.23 42.87 16.28
N ILE A 823 20.47 41.85 15.46
CA ILE A 823 19.58 41.44 14.37
C ILE A 823 18.22 41.00 14.93
N ALA A 824 18.20 40.20 16.00
CA ALA A 824 16.98 39.76 16.67
C ALA A 824 16.16 40.95 17.20
N ALA A 825 16.81 41.97 17.78
CA ALA A 825 16.11 43.18 18.24
C ALA A 825 15.47 43.98 17.09
N VAL A 826 16.15 44.08 15.94
CA VAL A 826 15.58 44.76 14.76
C VAL A 826 14.38 43.99 14.21
N LEU A 827 14.49 42.66 14.07
CA LEU A 827 13.38 41.83 13.60
C LEU A 827 12.20 41.82 14.57
N ASP A 828 12.44 41.84 15.88
CA ASP A 828 11.37 42.00 16.88
C ASP A 828 10.66 43.35 16.73
N SER A 829 11.39 44.43 16.46
CA SER A 829 10.79 45.73 16.16
C SER A 829 9.95 45.68 14.88
N LEU A 830 10.45 45.04 13.82
CA LEU A 830 9.72 44.88 12.56
C LEU A 830 8.44 44.06 12.76
N ALA A 831 8.50 42.98 13.54
CA ALA A 831 7.35 42.11 13.80
C ALA A 831 6.18 42.82 14.50
N ARG A 832 6.44 43.85 15.33
CA ARG A 832 5.39 44.63 16.01
C ARG A 832 4.53 45.46 15.06
N SER A 833 5.09 45.85 13.93
CA SER A 833 4.41 46.63 12.87
C SER A 833 4.21 45.84 11.57
N GLY A 834 4.76 44.63 11.51
CA GLY A 834 4.94 43.84 10.31
C GLY A 834 3.93 42.70 10.16
N GLY A 835 4.10 41.95 9.08
CA GLY A 835 3.20 40.85 8.73
C GLY A 835 3.56 39.52 9.40
N ARG A 836 2.92 38.46 8.89
CA ARG A 836 3.20 37.06 9.28
C ARG A 836 4.68 36.71 9.15
N GLN A 837 5.31 37.12 8.05
CA GLN A 837 6.72 36.85 7.75
C GLN A 837 7.63 37.43 8.85
N ASP A 838 7.51 38.71 9.18
CA ASP A 838 8.35 39.37 10.18
C ASP A 838 8.20 38.72 11.57
N SER A 839 6.98 38.33 11.94
CA SER A 839 6.71 37.60 13.18
C SER A 839 7.41 36.24 13.25
N VAL A 840 7.44 35.50 12.14
CA VAL A 840 8.15 34.22 12.05
C VAL A 840 9.66 34.44 12.15
N LEU A 841 10.20 35.40 11.39
CA LEU A 841 11.63 35.71 11.39
C LEU A 841 12.12 36.19 12.77
N ALA A 842 11.33 36.99 13.47
CA ALA A 842 11.63 37.45 14.83
C ALA A 842 11.71 36.28 15.83
N ARG A 843 10.74 35.35 15.79
CA ARG A 843 10.77 34.14 16.63
C ARG A 843 11.99 33.27 16.34
N ILE A 844 12.31 33.07 15.06
CA ILE A 844 13.50 32.32 14.63
C ILE A 844 14.77 32.96 15.22
N MET A 845 14.92 34.28 15.08
CA MET A 845 16.11 34.99 15.57
C MET A 845 16.18 35.10 17.09
N ALA A 846 15.05 35.18 17.78
CA ALA A 846 15.02 35.06 19.25
C ALA A 846 15.57 33.70 19.71
N ALA A 847 15.13 32.60 19.09
CA ALA A 847 15.62 31.26 19.40
C ALA A 847 17.13 31.11 19.11
N GLN A 848 17.60 31.67 17.99
CA GLN A 848 19.02 31.67 17.64
C GLN A 848 19.86 32.53 18.60
N ALA A 849 19.35 33.68 19.04
CA ALA A 849 20.01 34.55 20.03
C ALA A 849 20.19 33.83 21.38
N THR A 850 19.16 33.13 21.85
CA THR A 850 19.25 32.27 23.04
C THR A 850 20.30 31.19 22.88
N ARG A 851 20.31 30.51 21.72
CA ARG A 851 21.27 29.44 21.41
C ARG A 851 22.71 29.92 21.47
N VAL A 852 23.05 31.02 20.79
CA VAL A 852 24.42 31.57 20.82
C VAL A 852 24.76 32.28 22.12
N GLY A 853 23.75 32.62 22.94
CA GLY A 853 23.92 33.12 24.31
C GLY A 853 24.29 32.05 25.32
N GLY A 854 24.21 30.76 24.97
CA GLY A 854 24.62 29.63 25.82
C GLY A 854 23.48 28.95 26.60
N ASP A 855 22.26 29.50 26.60
CA ASP A 855 21.11 28.84 27.24
C ASP A 855 20.53 27.76 26.32
N THR A 856 21.20 26.60 26.30
CA THR A 856 20.84 25.48 25.43
C THR A 856 19.48 24.86 25.79
N ALA A 857 19.03 24.96 27.04
CA ALA A 857 17.74 24.41 27.48
C ALA A 857 16.57 25.25 26.96
N LEU A 858 16.65 26.58 27.12
CA LEU A 858 15.66 27.48 26.56
C LEU A 858 15.68 27.48 25.03
N ALA A 859 16.87 27.41 24.42
CA ALA A 859 17.01 27.31 22.97
C ALA A 859 16.33 26.06 22.39
N ILE A 860 16.49 24.89 23.03
CA ILE A 860 15.78 23.65 22.61
C ILE A 860 14.28 23.86 22.67
N THR A 861 13.77 24.44 23.77
CA THR A 861 12.33 24.71 23.93
C THR A 861 11.81 25.65 22.84
N GLN A 862 12.51 26.76 22.61
CA GLN A 862 12.12 27.76 21.61
C GLN A 862 12.18 27.21 20.18
N LEU A 863 13.26 26.51 19.81
CA LEU A 863 13.40 25.88 18.49
C LEU A 863 12.38 24.77 18.28
N SER A 864 12.06 23.98 19.32
CA SER A 864 11.03 22.92 19.22
C SER A 864 9.63 23.51 19.06
N ALA A 865 9.38 24.72 19.56
CA ALA A 865 8.13 25.43 19.40
C ALA A 865 7.99 26.13 18.03
N LEU A 866 9.03 26.13 17.21
CA LEU A 866 8.95 26.63 15.84
C LEU A 866 8.22 25.62 14.96
N THR A 867 6.94 25.88 14.71
CA THR A 867 6.15 25.16 13.71
C THR A 867 6.02 25.98 12.44
N PRO A 868 6.12 25.35 11.25
CA PRO A 868 5.73 26.00 10.01
C PRO A 868 4.26 26.44 10.10
N SER A 869 3.95 27.61 9.57
CA SER A 869 2.59 28.21 9.67
C SER A 869 1.99 28.52 8.30
N ALA A 870 2.55 27.93 7.24
CA ALA A 870 2.24 28.25 5.86
C ALA A 870 1.61 27.06 5.12
N PRO A 871 0.82 27.32 4.07
CA PRO A 871 0.36 26.30 3.14
C PRO A 871 1.51 25.47 2.55
N ARG A 872 1.21 24.23 2.15
CA ARG A 872 2.17 23.30 1.53
C ARG A 872 2.98 23.91 0.38
N ALA A 873 2.34 24.66 -0.52
CA ALA A 873 3.01 25.33 -1.64
C ALA A 873 4.09 26.33 -1.17
N GLU A 874 3.85 27.03 -0.06
CA GLU A 874 4.84 27.93 0.53
C GLU A 874 5.95 27.14 1.23
N LEU A 875 5.65 26.05 1.92
CA LEU A 875 6.66 25.17 2.54
C LEU A 875 7.64 24.57 1.54
N GLN A 876 7.19 24.41 0.30
CA GLN A 876 7.99 23.89 -0.78
C GLN A 876 9.05 24.91 -1.23
N TRP A 877 8.68 26.18 -1.40
CA TRP A 877 9.51 27.19 -2.07
C TRP A 877 10.00 28.36 -1.19
N GLN A 878 9.56 28.47 0.07
CA GLN A 878 9.93 29.58 0.96
C GLN A 878 10.93 29.11 2.04
N PRO A 879 12.22 29.49 1.94
CA PRO A 879 13.28 28.97 2.83
C PRO A 879 13.05 29.19 4.33
N TRP A 880 12.42 30.31 4.71
CA TRP A 880 12.16 30.64 6.13
C TRP A 880 10.95 29.88 6.73
N GLU A 881 10.02 29.39 5.90
CA GLU A 881 8.88 28.59 6.37
C GLU A 881 9.28 27.13 6.61
N ALA A 882 10.19 26.62 5.78
CA ALA A 882 10.73 25.27 5.92
C ALA A 882 11.55 25.12 7.23
N MET A 883 12.16 26.22 7.71
CA MET A 883 12.95 26.28 8.95
C MET A 883 14.10 25.26 8.95
N ALA A 884 14.72 25.05 7.79
CA ALA A 884 15.71 23.99 7.59
C ALA A 884 16.94 24.16 8.50
N GLY A 885 17.47 25.38 8.59
CA GLY A 885 18.61 25.72 9.45
C GLY A 885 18.27 25.58 10.93
N GLU A 886 17.07 25.98 11.34
CA GLU A 886 16.59 25.87 12.72
C GLU A 886 16.41 24.41 13.13
N ARG A 887 15.86 23.56 12.26
CA ARG A 887 15.74 22.11 12.49
C ARG A 887 17.12 21.46 12.62
N LEU A 888 18.07 21.83 11.77
CA LEU A 888 19.44 21.33 11.88
C LEU A 888 20.11 21.79 13.19
N ALA A 889 19.89 23.04 13.60
CA ALA A 889 20.40 23.57 14.87
C ALA A 889 19.78 22.85 16.07
N LEU A 890 18.47 22.59 16.06
CA LEU A 890 17.78 21.83 17.10
C LEU A 890 18.31 20.40 17.20
N ALA A 891 18.41 19.68 16.08
CA ALA A 891 18.97 18.34 16.05
C ALA A 891 20.41 18.32 16.61
N THR A 892 21.21 19.34 16.29
CA THR A 892 22.60 19.46 16.77
C THR A 892 22.65 19.66 18.29
N LEU A 893 21.80 20.52 18.85
CA LEU A 893 21.68 20.71 20.29
C LEU A 893 21.21 19.45 21.01
N LEU A 894 20.23 18.74 20.45
CA LEU A 894 19.72 17.49 21.00
C LEU A 894 20.82 16.42 21.03
N LEU A 895 21.61 16.32 19.95
CA LEU A 895 22.77 15.41 19.88
C LEU A 895 23.81 15.76 20.95
N ALA A 896 24.17 17.05 21.09
CA ALA A 896 25.11 17.52 22.10
C ALA A 896 24.64 17.26 23.55
N ARG A 897 23.31 17.27 23.77
CA ARG A 897 22.66 16.93 25.04
C ARG A 897 22.39 15.43 25.22
N GLN A 898 22.97 14.59 24.36
CA GLN A 898 22.83 13.13 24.38
C GLN A 898 21.37 12.63 24.21
N LYS A 899 20.49 13.45 23.63
CA LYS A 899 19.11 13.07 23.28
C LYS A 899 19.08 12.46 21.87
N PHE A 900 19.78 11.34 21.68
CA PHE A 900 20.09 10.79 20.36
C PHE A 900 18.86 10.45 19.50
N ALA A 901 17.83 9.81 20.09
CA ALA A 901 16.60 9.47 19.37
C ALA A 901 15.83 10.72 18.89
N ALA A 902 15.77 11.76 19.72
CA ALA A 902 15.15 13.02 19.35
C ALA A 902 15.97 13.76 18.28
N ALA A 903 17.31 13.70 18.38
CA ALA A 903 18.21 14.28 17.38
C ALA A 903 18.06 13.61 16.01
N ASP A 904 18.01 12.27 15.97
CA ASP A 904 17.76 11.50 14.74
C ASP A 904 16.39 11.85 14.14
N SER A 905 15.34 11.87 14.96
CA SER A 905 13.98 12.21 14.52
C SER A 905 13.87 13.61 13.89
N VAL A 906 14.43 14.63 14.56
CA VAL A 906 14.41 16.00 14.02
C VAL A 906 15.24 16.10 12.73
N ALA A 907 16.41 15.47 12.68
CA ALA A 907 17.26 15.49 11.48
C ALA A 907 16.66 14.70 10.31
N ALA A 908 15.97 13.59 10.57
CA ALA A 908 15.22 12.86 9.56
C ALA A 908 14.15 13.75 8.90
N GLY A 909 13.61 14.72 9.65
CA GLY A 909 12.79 15.85 9.17
C GLY A 909 13.23 16.42 7.82
N LEU A 910 14.54 16.64 7.69
CA LEU A 910 15.17 17.30 6.55
C LEU A 910 15.38 16.37 5.35
N GLU A 911 14.94 15.11 5.44
CA GLU A 911 14.98 14.17 4.32
C GLU A 911 13.65 14.11 3.55
N ASN A 912 12.68 14.93 3.95
CA ASN A 912 11.44 15.11 3.19
C ASN A 912 11.75 15.76 1.83
N HIS A 913 11.44 15.07 0.74
CA HIS A 913 11.70 15.51 -0.64
C HIS A 913 10.74 16.61 -1.14
N GLN A 914 9.64 16.85 -0.42
CA GLN A 914 8.64 17.84 -0.81
C GLN A 914 9.15 19.28 -0.65
N SER A 915 9.94 19.55 0.40
CA SER A 915 10.55 20.87 0.56
C SER A 915 11.91 20.90 -0.12
N VAL A 916 11.99 21.56 -1.29
CA VAL A 916 13.28 21.75 -1.97
C VAL A 916 14.24 22.58 -1.10
N ALA A 917 13.71 23.37 -0.16
CA ALA A 917 14.51 24.10 0.81
C ALA A 917 15.33 23.19 1.75
N PHE A 918 15.01 21.89 1.84
CA PHE A 918 15.78 20.92 2.62
C PHE A 918 16.97 20.32 1.87
N LEU A 919 16.97 20.37 0.53
CA LEU A 919 18.03 19.80 -0.29
C LEU A 919 19.45 20.22 0.14
N PRO A 920 19.77 21.52 0.34
CA PRO A 920 21.12 21.90 0.73
C PRO A 920 21.53 21.36 2.12
N PHE A 921 20.56 21.12 3.03
CA PHE A 921 20.81 20.64 4.39
C PHE A 921 20.91 19.11 4.48
N LEU A 922 20.50 18.39 3.43
CA LEU A 922 20.41 16.93 3.41
C LEU A 922 21.75 16.25 3.80
N PRO A 923 22.93 16.67 3.28
CA PRO A 923 24.20 16.07 3.70
C PRO A 923 24.51 16.26 5.19
N ALA A 924 24.19 17.43 5.76
CA ALA A 924 24.42 17.71 7.18
C ALA A 924 23.45 16.92 8.07
N ALA A 925 22.19 16.81 7.65
CA ALA A 925 21.18 15.99 8.32
C ALA A 925 21.59 14.51 8.38
N ILE A 926 21.98 13.93 7.24
CA ILE A 926 22.43 12.52 7.16
C ILE A 926 23.65 12.28 8.06
N ARG A 927 24.62 13.20 8.09
CA ARG A 927 25.78 13.12 9.01
C ARG A 927 25.36 13.10 10.47
N LEU A 928 24.41 13.96 10.85
CA LEU A 928 23.91 14.06 12.21
C LEU A 928 23.19 12.77 12.62
N ARG A 929 22.32 12.26 11.75
CA ARG A 929 21.63 10.98 11.95
C ARG A 929 22.60 9.81 12.08
N ALA A 930 23.65 9.76 11.25
CA ALA A 930 24.66 8.70 11.35
C ALA A 930 25.32 8.71 12.74
N ARG A 931 25.70 9.89 13.24
CA ARG A 931 26.25 10.05 14.60
C ARG A 931 25.24 9.67 15.69
N ALA A 932 23.98 10.06 15.56
CA ALA A 932 22.93 9.68 16.49
C ALA A 932 22.73 8.15 16.52
N ALA A 933 22.69 7.51 15.34
CA ALA A 933 22.57 6.07 15.19
C ALA A 933 23.77 5.33 15.81
N GLU A 934 25.01 5.81 15.59
CA GLU A 934 26.21 5.28 16.23
C GLU A 934 26.12 5.37 17.76
N ALA A 935 25.72 6.54 18.28
CA ALA A 935 25.58 6.77 19.72
C ALA A 935 24.48 5.91 20.36
N MET A 936 23.43 5.55 19.60
CA MET A 936 22.39 4.61 20.02
C MET A 936 22.78 3.14 19.86
N GLY A 937 23.97 2.84 19.31
CA GLY A 937 24.43 1.47 19.03
C GLY A 937 23.84 0.85 17.75
N ASN A 938 23.10 1.60 16.95
CA ASN A 938 22.53 1.15 15.67
C ASN A 938 23.56 1.28 14.53
N ARG A 939 24.61 0.45 14.58
CA ARG A 939 25.68 0.40 13.57
C ARG A 939 25.18 0.14 12.13
N PRO A 940 24.18 -0.74 11.89
CA PRO A 940 23.64 -0.95 10.56
C PRO A 940 23.07 0.34 9.94
N LEU A 941 22.25 1.08 10.71
CA LEU A 941 21.66 2.35 10.26
C LEU A 941 22.74 3.41 10.01
N ALA A 942 23.72 3.54 10.90
CA ALA A 942 24.83 4.45 10.72
C ALA A 942 25.60 4.17 9.42
N ALA A 943 25.96 2.90 9.17
CA ALA A 943 26.66 2.50 7.95
C ALA A 943 25.81 2.76 6.69
N GLN A 944 24.49 2.54 6.76
CA GLN A 944 23.57 2.86 5.67
C GLN A 944 23.55 4.36 5.36
N LEU A 945 23.43 5.21 6.40
CA LEU A 945 23.42 6.67 6.26
C LEU A 945 24.74 7.19 5.66
N LEU A 946 25.89 6.67 6.11
CA LEU A 946 27.20 7.04 5.57
C LEU A 946 27.39 6.62 4.11
N ARG A 947 26.90 5.44 3.70
CA ARG A 947 26.91 5.04 2.28
C ARG A 947 26.05 5.97 1.42
N ARG A 948 24.90 6.39 1.94
CA ARG A 948 24.01 7.34 1.25
C ARG A 948 24.64 8.74 1.15
N LEU A 949 25.33 9.19 2.19
CA LEU A 949 26.08 10.45 2.14
C LEU A 949 27.13 10.42 1.02
N ALA A 950 27.88 9.33 0.93
CA ALA A 950 28.91 9.15 -0.11
C ALA A 950 28.33 9.12 -1.53
N SER A 951 27.10 8.64 -1.72
CA SER A 951 26.44 8.62 -3.04
C SER A 951 25.81 9.96 -3.45
N LEU A 952 25.54 10.84 -2.47
CA LEU A 952 25.02 12.19 -2.69
C LEU A 952 26.14 13.17 -3.01
N SER A 953 27.21 13.18 -2.20
CA SER A 953 28.38 14.04 -2.42
C SER A 953 29.66 13.21 -2.35
N PRO A 954 30.18 12.74 -3.50
CA PRO A 954 31.39 11.92 -3.56
C PRO A 954 32.62 12.60 -2.94
N ASN A 955 32.63 13.93 -2.88
CA ASN A 955 33.71 14.75 -2.30
C ASN A 955 33.53 15.04 -0.79
N SER A 956 32.40 14.66 -0.19
CA SER A 956 32.06 14.99 1.22
C SER A 956 32.65 14.03 2.27
N ALA A 957 33.54 13.12 1.89
CA ALA A 957 34.23 12.21 2.82
C ALA A 957 35.18 12.92 3.81
N THR A 958 35.29 14.25 3.72
CA THR A 958 36.03 15.07 4.68
C THR A 958 35.15 15.41 5.89
N PRO A 959 35.56 15.12 7.13
CA PRO A 959 34.79 15.51 8.30
C PRO A 959 34.73 17.03 8.39
N VAL A 960 33.57 17.62 8.10
CA VAL A 960 33.28 18.98 8.56
C VAL A 960 33.25 18.92 10.08
N VAL A 961 34.30 19.45 10.68
CA VAL A 961 34.36 19.77 12.10
C VAL A 961 33.34 20.89 12.32
N LEU A 962 32.13 20.54 12.74
CA LEU A 962 31.31 21.48 13.50
C LEU A 962 32.20 21.89 14.67
N LYS A 963 32.69 23.13 14.65
CA LYS A 963 33.44 23.68 15.77
C LYS A 963 32.65 23.36 17.02
N SER A 964 33.31 22.69 17.97
CA SER A 964 32.75 22.41 19.28
C SER A 964 32.06 23.66 19.78
N LEU A 965 30.76 23.55 20.10
CA LEU A 965 30.12 24.55 20.94
C LEU A 965 31.02 24.71 22.17
N PRO A 966 31.37 25.94 22.58
CA PRO A 966 32.08 26.12 23.84
C PRO A 966 31.28 25.39 24.92
N GLN A 967 31.99 24.56 25.70
CA GLN A 967 31.43 23.67 26.72
C GLN A 967 30.53 24.41 27.70
#